data_AF-A0A2T1EFX3-F1
#
_entry.id   AF-A0A2T1EFX3-F1
#
_cell.length_a   1.000
_cell.length_b   1.000
_cell.length_c   1.000
_cell.angle_alpha   90.00
_cell.angle_beta   90.00
_cell.angle_gamma   90.00
#
_symmetry.space_group_name_H-M   'P 1'
#
loop_
_entity.id
_entity.type
_entity.pdbx_description
1 polymer ?
#
loop_
_entity_poly.entity_id
_entity_poly.type
_entity_poly.pdbx_seq_one_letter_code
_entity_poly.pdbx_strand_id
1 'polypeptide(L)'
;MKRIFVLGSPRSGTTILQSLLAAHPEVISFPESKFFHYLLYDQFAGKLPSRMEAFFKDEIKRPELLKNFDDSQTVETKTTWFVGVLDGLAMEQNKSIWLEKTPEHMYFIEDIERLLPDAKFIHILRNGMDAIASMYEATRSFNHLWGAGWDLNHCIYRWEHAMLTSHKYVKKSNHILVRYEEILDNTTKILGEICNFMGIDYDGEMLLRYKEKAANLSLSLPWHQGIERDIKSNKVHKYHGILNSNEIRYVLDKIQRVKGEIACKVVVEVSEPILDIYVLQICDRLCCTIQLEGITLGIIELPVCDGMVAGSVLADAVAAEFAWPILDRFFQRNRCEKGNKLWETLLAPLHKKNDWRLFLQELWGRNNWHLEDFYQPETADEAATVTLEQDLIAVEVSDELPNIKVELSEIDVLVKVGGVAVGIVTVSVENNFVSAQKLRSAITRNSGFELCVACVREALLGKPLQGEKSLRSRLTSAAQKRANAPNWLNAAGSGGIYPQDAVIFGRREGAIGTSISRRAALPAAALRELAEAAGIAGEPITQIPWENDLPKQVFYAPEIIWRKSPYRELYQSFQPQFLDNNTVTKLLPILAYPRIYSDGLNAGIFEQHLQYLKDSGYYSTSWEDWQNAKLAKIPLPGKAVLLTFDGGYLDFFQYAFPLLKRFNFTATVFLVAESIGKTNSWEKADSEQVQLMGWPEIRQLRDAGIEFGSMSATYQPLTGLSPTEIVREGAKSRAILERGLGKPVKCFAYPYGNVDKIVENLVGAIGYTYGVCYESKFSNFEDSLLSLPRIQVTTENALQLGL
;
A
#
# COMPACT_ATOMS: atom_id res chain seq x y z
N MET A 1 8.14 -42.98 -7.95
CA MET A 1 7.95 -41.89 -8.93
C MET A 1 7.27 -40.74 -8.23
N LYS A 2 7.70 -39.49 -8.39
CA LYS A 2 6.96 -38.33 -7.86
C LYS A 2 6.10 -37.74 -8.96
N ARG A 3 4.86 -37.39 -8.62
CA ARG A 3 3.81 -36.98 -9.57
C ARG A 3 3.41 -35.54 -9.28
N ILE A 4 3.77 -34.63 -10.18
CA ILE A 4 3.60 -33.20 -9.97
C ILE A 4 2.56 -32.65 -10.94
N PHE A 5 1.60 -31.91 -10.41
CA PHE A 5 0.59 -31.20 -11.19
C PHE A 5 0.81 -29.70 -11.09
N VAL A 6 0.86 -29.00 -12.23
CA VAL A 6 0.89 -27.53 -12.27
C VAL A 6 -0.48 -27.00 -12.66
N LEU A 7 -1.07 -26.20 -11.76
CA LEU A 7 -2.43 -25.68 -11.82
C LEU A 7 -2.44 -24.15 -11.85
N GLY A 8 -3.51 -23.56 -12.34
CA GLY A 8 -3.69 -22.10 -12.28
C GLY A 8 -4.84 -21.62 -13.15
N SER A 9 -5.08 -20.31 -13.13
CA SER A 9 -5.95 -19.70 -14.14
C SER A 9 -5.28 -19.75 -15.52
N PRO A 10 -6.02 -19.94 -16.63
CA PRO A 10 -5.44 -19.76 -17.95
C PRO A 10 -4.72 -18.40 -18.04
N ARG A 11 -3.57 -18.36 -18.72
CA ARG A 11 -2.73 -17.16 -18.87
C ARG A 11 -2.09 -16.63 -17.57
N SER A 12 -2.07 -17.40 -16.48
CA SER A 12 -1.32 -17.06 -15.25
C SER A 12 0.19 -17.34 -15.32
N GLY A 13 0.70 -17.91 -16.42
CA GLY A 13 2.13 -18.22 -16.58
C GLY A 13 2.50 -19.69 -16.34
N THR A 14 1.51 -20.59 -16.27
CA THR A 14 1.69 -22.05 -16.11
C THR A 14 2.70 -22.66 -17.08
N THR A 15 2.74 -22.22 -18.34
CA THR A 15 3.69 -22.72 -19.35
C THR A 15 5.14 -22.26 -19.08
N ILE A 16 5.34 -21.05 -18.55
CA ILE A 16 6.68 -20.56 -18.16
C ILE A 16 7.19 -21.39 -16.98
N LEU A 17 6.35 -21.57 -15.95
CA LEU A 17 6.71 -22.37 -14.80
C LEU A 17 7.00 -23.82 -15.19
N GLN A 18 6.16 -24.42 -16.03
CA GLN A 18 6.40 -25.75 -16.60
C GLN A 18 7.78 -25.84 -17.27
N SER A 19 8.13 -24.85 -18.11
CA SER A 19 9.40 -24.84 -18.85
C SER A 19 10.60 -24.70 -17.91
N LEU A 20 10.49 -23.89 -16.85
CA LEU A 20 11.51 -23.75 -15.83
C LEU A 20 11.73 -25.07 -15.08
N LEU A 21 10.66 -25.73 -14.64
CA LEU A 21 10.75 -26.98 -13.88
C LEU A 21 11.22 -28.15 -14.76
N ALA A 22 10.78 -28.22 -16.02
CA ALA A 22 11.24 -29.22 -16.99
C ALA A 22 12.72 -29.07 -17.38
N ALA A 23 13.36 -27.95 -17.03
CA ALA A 23 14.78 -27.74 -17.21
C ALA A 23 15.63 -28.46 -16.16
N HIS A 24 15.02 -28.98 -15.09
CA HIS A 24 15.72 -29.75 -14.06
C HIS A 24 16.09 -31.16 -14.56
N PRO A 25 17.28 -31.68 -14.26
CA PRO A 25 17.75 -32.99 -14.74
C PRO A 25 16.93 -34.18 -14.24
N GLU A 26 16.13 -34.04 -13.19
CA GLU A 26 15.27 -35.11 -12.67
C GLU A 26 13.82 -35.07 -13.15
N VAL A 27 13.43 -34.02 -13.90
CA VAL A 27 12.03 -33.78 -14.28
C VAL A 27 11.82 -34.06 -15.76
N ILE A 28 10.79 -34.84 -16.08
CA ILE A 28 10.17 -34.87 -17.41
C ILE A 28 8.85 -34.10 -17.36
N SER A 29 8.44 -33.48 -18.48
CA SER A 29 7.18 -32.78 -18.59
C SER A 29 6.51 -33.10 -19.93
N PHE A 30 5.19 -32.93 -19.98
CA PHE A 30 4.38 -33.27 -21.14
C PHE A 30 3.51 -32.09 -21.62
N PRO A 31 2.99 -32.16 -22.86
CA PRO A 31 1.84 -31.37 -23.30
C PRO A 31 0.66 -31.46 -22.32
N GLU A 32 -0.30 -30.53 -22.37
CA GLU A 32 -1.47 -30.60 -21.47
C GLU A 32 -2.33 -31.80 -21.80
N SER A 33 -2.27 -32.85 -21.00
CA SER A 33 -2.99 -34.10 -21.28
C SER A 33 -4.50 -33.91 -21.30
N LYS A 34 -5.00 -32.97 -20.48
CA LYS A 34 -6.45 -32.79 -20.19
C LYS A 34 -7.13 -34.09 -19.72
N PHE A 35 -6.35 -35.08 -19.27
CA PHE A 35 -6.87 -36.42 -18.99
C PHE A 35 -8.00 -36.39 -17.96
N PHE A 36 -7.78 -35.77 -16.80
CA PHE A 36 -8.80 -35.70 -15.75
C PHE A 36 -9.98 -34.82 -16.13
N HIS A 37 -9.76 -33.78 -16.95
CA HIS A 37 -10.84 -32.96 -17.48
C HIS A 37 -11.80 -33.77 -18.36
N TYR A 38 -11.27 -34.61 -19.25
CA TYR A 38 -12.09 -35.47 -20.10
C TYR A 38 -12.57 -36.73 -19.37
N LEU A 39 -11.91 -37.16 -18.29
CA LEU A 39 -12.31 -38.34 -17.53
C LEU A 39 -13.46 -38.05 -16.55
N LEU A 40 -13.41 -36.90 -15.87
CA LEU A 40 -14.26 -36.61 -14.71
C LEU A 40 -15.36 -35.58 -15.00
N TYR A 41 -15.29 -34.86 -16.11
CA TYR A 41 -16.34 -33.92 -16.51
C TYR A 41 -17.35 -34.60 -17.44
N ASP A 42 -18.56 -34.87 -16.95
CA ASP A 42 -19.59 -35.64 -17.65
C ASP A 42 -19.85 -35.18 -19.09
N GLN A 43 -19.81 -33.88 -19.36
CA GLN A 43 -20.05 -33.33 -20.70
C GLN A 43 -18.92 -33.67 -21.70
N PHE A 44 -17.73 -34.01 -21.22
CA PHE A 44 -16.57 -34.38 -22.04
C PHE A 44 -16.16 -35.84 -21.91
N ALA A 45 -16.74 -36.62 -20.98
CA ALA A 45 -16.47 -38.04 -20.77
C ALA A 45 -16.42 -38.84 -22.08
N GLY A 46 -17.41 -38.69 -22.96
CA GLY A 46 -17.48 -39.40 -24.25
C GLY A 46 -16.41 -38.99 -25.28
N LYS A 47 -15.59 -37.97 -25.00
CA LYS A 47 -14.51 -37.49 -25.88
C LYS A 47 -13.11 -37.88 -25.38
N LEU A 48 -13.01 -38.59 -24.25
CA LEU A 48 -11.73 -39.05 -23.72
C LEU A 48 -10.91 -39.88 -24.73
N PRO A 49 -11.50 -40.82 -25.50
CA PRO A 49 -10.74 -41.59 -26.49
C PRO A 49 -10.05 -40.73 -27.54
N SER A 50 -10.77 -39.77 -28.14
CA SER A 50 -10.21 -38.86 -29.14
C SER A 50 -9.14 -37.94 -28.56
N ARG A 51 -9.31 -37.51 -27.29
CA ARG A 51 -8.28 -36.71 -26.61
C ARG A 51 -7.00 -37.51 -26.38
N MET A 52 -7.12 -38.75 -25.92
CA MET A 52 -5.98 -39.66 -25.74
C MET A 52 -5.31 -39.99 -27.06
N GLU A 53 -6.08 -40.21 -28.12
CA GLU A 53 -5.53 -40.40 -29.46
C GLU A 53 -4.67 -39.22 -29.90
N ALA A 54 -5.16 -37.99 -29.78
CA ALA A 54 -4.39 -36.78 -30.11
C ALA A 54 -3.14 -36.64 -29.22
N PHE A 55 -3.26 -36.88 -27.91
CA PHE A 55 -2.14 -36.77 -26.97
C PHE A 55 -1.01 -37.74 -27.34
N PHE A 56 -1.33 -39.02 -27.53
CA PHE A 56 -0.33 -40.07 -27.79
C PHE A 56 0.22 -40.03 -29.22
N LYS A 57 -0.63 -39.79 -30.23
CA LYS A 57 -0.20 -39.81 -31.64
C LYS A 57 0.47 -38.52 -32.08
N ASP A 58 -0.14 -37.38 -31.78
CA ASP A 58 0.24 -36.09 -32.38
C ASP A 58 1.17 -35.29 -31.47
N GLU A 59 0.91 -35.31 -30.16
CA GLU A 59 1.58 -34.42 -29.21
C GLU A 59 2.88 -35.02 -28.66
N ILE A 60 2.85 -36.23 -28.10
CA ILE A 60 4.06 -36.91 -27.58
C ILE A 60 4.68 -37.89 -28.58
N LYS A 61 4.02 -38.15 -29.72
CA LYS A 61 4.53 -39.00 -30.82
C LYS A 61 4.92 -40.43 -30.38
N ARG A 62 4.10 -41.03 -29.52
CA ARG A 62 4.24 -42.40 -29.00
C ARG A 62 2.93 -43.19 -29.15
N PRO A 63 2.45 -43.42 -30.39
CA PRO A 63 1.16 -44.06 -30.67
C PRO A 63 1.05 -45.48 -30.11
N GLU A 64 2.16 -46.17 -29.91
CA GLU A 64 2.19 -47.55 -29.42
C GLU A 64 1.79 -47.66 -27.94
N LEU A 65 1.89 -46.58 -27.16
CA LEU A 65 1.48 -46.55 -25.76
C LEU A 65 -0.05 -46.54 -25.60
N LEU A 66 -0.79 -46.21 -26.66
CA LEU A 66 -2.26 -46.19 -26.66
C LEU A 66 -2.89 -47.60 -26.77
N LYS A 67 -2.13 -48.62 -27.17
CA LYS A 67 -2.66 -49.96 -27.51
C LYS A 67 -3.52 -50.61 -26.42
N ASN A 68 -3.27 -50.28 -25.16
CA ASN A 68 -3.95 -50.85 -23.99
C ASN A 68 -5.00 -49.92 -23.37
N PHE A 69 -5.34 -48.82 -24.05
CA PHE A 69 -6.40 -47.93 -23.58
C PHE A 69 -7.78 -48.55 -23.85
N ASP A 70 -8.56 -48.73 -22.79
CA ASP A 70 -9.94 -49.21 -22.84
C ASP A 70 -10.85 -48.22 -22.09
N ASP A 71 -11.69 -47.50 -22.85
CA ASP A 71 -12.56 -46.47 -22.30
C ASP A 71 -13.77 -47.04 -21.53
N SER A 72 -14.06 -48.33 -21.69
CA SER A 72 -15.16 -49.00 -20.97
C SER A 72 -14.83 -49.30 -19.51
N GLN A 73 -13.56 -49.16 -19.11
CA GLN A 73 -13.08 -49.44 -17.76
C GLN A 73 -13.51 -48.35 -16.75
N THR A 74 -13.37 -48.67 -15.46
CA THR A 74 -13.65 -47.73 -14.37
C THR A 74 -12.67 -46.55 -14.37
N VAL A 75 -13.07 -45.45 -13.71
CA VAL A 75 -12.24 -44.24 -13.53
C VAL A 75 -10.89 -44.58 -12.90
N GLU A 76 -10.87 -45.46 -11.90
CA GLU A 76 -9.67 -45.92 -11.19
C GLU A 76 -8.73 -46.69 -12.13
N THR A 77 -9.26 -47.60 -12.95
CA THR A 77 -8.47 -48.39 -13.90
C THR A 77 -7.89 -47.50 -15.00
N LYS A 78 -8.70 -46.59 -15.56
CA LYS A 78 -8.24 -45.63 -16.57
C LYS A 78 -7.16 -44.71 -16.02
N THR A 79 -7.30 -44.26 -14.77
CA THR A 79 -6.29 -43.43 -14.09
C THR A 79 -5.01 -44.21 -13.85
N THR A 80 -5.10 -45.43 -13.33
CA THR A 80 -3.95 -46.30 -13.08
C THR A 80 -3.16 -46.56 -14.36
N TRP A 81 -3.86 -46.83 -15.47
CA TRP A 81 -3.23 -46.98 -16.78
C TRP A 81 -2.50 -45.71 -17.21
N PHE A 82 -3.18 -44.57 -17.22
CA PHE A 82 -2.60 -43.31 -17.70
C PHE A 82 -1.37 -42.91 -16.89
N VAL A 83 -1.46 -43.02 -15.56
CA VAL A 83 -0.36 -42.73 -14.64
C VAL A 83 0.79 -43.72 -14.80
N GLY A 84 0.50 -45.00 -14.98
CA GLY A 84 1.52 -46.01 -15.27
C GLY A 84 2.29 -45.72 -16.56
N VAL A 85 1.62 -45.18 -17.59
CA VAL A 85 2.28 -44.74 -18.83
C VAL A 85 3.21 -43.56 -18.57
N LEU A 86 2.78 -42.54 -17.82
CA LEU A 86 3.63 -41.39 -17.49
C LEU A 86 4.82 -41.78 -16.59
N ASP A 87 4.59 -42.66 -15.61
CA ASP A 87 5.65 -43.23 -14.77
C ASP A 87 6.68 -43.97 -15.64
N GLY A 88 6.23 -44.80 -16.58
CA GLY A 88 7.09 -45.51 -17.52
C GLY A 88 7.92 -44.57 -18.41
N LEU A 89 7.30 -43.53 -18.97
CA LEU A 89 7.99 -42.51 -19.77
C LEU A 89 9.08 -41.76 -18.98
N ALA A 90 8.83 -41.47 -17.70
CA ALA A 90 9.84 -40.87 -16.83
C ALA A 90 11.01 -41.83 -16.58
N MET A 91 10.72 -43.11 -16.30
CA MET A 91 11.75 -44.14 -16.11
C MET A 91 12.59 -44.37 -17.36
N GLU A 92 11.98 -44.38 -18.56
CA GLU A 92 12.68 -44.50 -19.84
C GLU A 92 13.75 -43.40 -20.03
N GLN A 93 13.54 -42.21 -19.45
CA GLN A 93 14.46 -41.08 -19.51
C GLN A 93 15.34 -40.92 -18.25
N ASN A 94 15.37 -41.92 -17.36
CA ASN A 94 16.06 -41.87 -16.06
C ASN A 94 15.65 -40.66 -15.21
N LYS A 95 14.37 -40.30 -15.24
CA LYS A 95 13.78 -39.21 -14.46
C LYS A 95 13.02 -39.77 -13.26
N SER A 96 13.13 -39.12 -12.11
CA SER A 96 12.46 -39.52 -10.87
C SER A 96 11.11 -38.81 -10.66
N ILE A 97 10.82 -37.81 -11.51
CA ILE A 97 9.64 -36.96 -11.44
C ILE A 97 9.05 -36.77 -12.85
N TRP A 98 7.73 -36.85 -12.96
CA TRP A 98 7.02 -36.24 -14.08
C TRP A 98 6.12 -35.08 -13.64
N LEU A 99 5.98 -34.12 -14.55
CA LEU A 99 5.16 -32.93 -14.41
C LEU A 99 4.06 -32.92 -15.48
N GLU A 100 2.82 -32.96 -15.04
CA GLU A 100 1.64 -32.74 -15.87
C GLU A 100 1.09 -31.35 -15.59
N LYS A 101 0.94 -30.55 -16.65
CA LYS A 101 0.39 -29.21 -16.55
C LYS A 101 -0.86 -29.19 -17.39
N THR A 102 -2.01 -29.13 -16.75
CA THR A 102 -3.28 -28.73 -17.36
C THR A 102 -3.93 -27.78 -16.36
N PRO A 103 -4.05 -26.46 -16.66
CA PRO A 103 -4.56 -25.50 -15.69
C PRO A 103 -5.93 -25.91 -15.12
N GLU A 104 -6.80 -26.47 -15.95
CA GLU A 104 -8.15 -26.94 -15.62
C GLU A 104 -8.20 -28.15 -14.68
N HIS A 105 -7.09 -28.86 -14.44
CA HIS A 105 -7.07 -29.91 -13.42
C HIS A 105 -7.38 -29.36 -12.01
N MET A 106 -7.33 -28.03 -11.84
CA MET A 106 -7.78 -27.35 -10.63
C MET A 106 -9.24 -27.63 -10.24
N TYR A 107 -10.11 -27.99 -11.19
CA TYR A 107 -11.52 -28.32 -10.90
C TYR A 107 -11.71 -29.72 -10.33
N PHE A 108 -10.66 -30.55 -10.37
CA PHE A 108 -10.70 -31.97 -10.02
C PHE A 108 -9.66 -32.34 -8.97
N ILE A 109 -9.15 -31.36 -8.20
CA ILE A 109 -8.08 -31.59 -7.22
C ILE A 109 -8.48 -32.69 -6.23
N GLU A 110 -9.70 -32.63 -5.68
CA GLU A 110 -10.18 -33.62 -4.70
C GLU A 110 -10.25 -35.03 -5.30
N ASP A 111 -10.69 -35.14 -6.56
CA ASP A 111 -10.70 -36.41 -7.28
C ASP A 111 -9.30 -36.93 -7.59
N ILE A 112 -8.39 -36.05 -8.03
CA ILE A 112 -7.01 -36.42 -8.32
C ILE A 112 -6.31 -36.84 -7.02
N GLU A 113 -6.49 -36.14 -5.89
CA GLU A 113 -5.95 -36.56 -4.58
C GLU A 113 -6.52 -37.91 -4.15
N ARG A 114 -7.81 -38.18 -4.38
CA ARG A 114 -8.43 -39.48 -4.08
C ARG A 114 -7.87 -40.61 -4.93
N LEU A 115 -7.66 -40.36 -6.22
CA LEU A 115 -7.14 -41.34 -7.17
C LEU A 115 -5.63 -41.52 -7.07
N LEU A 116 -4.90 -40.46 -6.68
CA LEU A 116 -3.44 -40.38 -6.58
C LEU A 116 -3.02 -39.71 -5.25
N PRO A 117 -3.03 -40.45 -4.13
CA PRO A 117 -2.76 -39.88 -2.80
C PRO A 117 -1.35 -39.29 -2.62
N ASP A 118 -0.39 -39.64 -3.48
CA ASP A 118 0.98 -39.13 -3.45
C ASP A 118 1.24 -37.99 -4.46
N ALA A 119 0.19 -37.52 -5.15
CA ALA A 119 0.29 -36.38 -6.04
C ALA A 119 0.58 -35.08 -5.26
N LYS A 120 1.45 -34.25 -5.82
CA LYS A 120 1.73 -32.90 -5.33
C LYS A 120 1.27 -31.86 -6.35
N PHE A 121 0.79 -30.73 -5.86
CA PHE A 121 0.19 -29.69 -6.69
C PHE A 121 0.90 -28.36 -6.50
N ILE A 122 1.27 -27.73 -7.62
CA ILE A 122 1.86 -26.40 -7.67
C ILE A 122 0.84 -25.47 -8.31
N HIS A 123 0.30 -24.53 -7.54
CA HIS A 123 -0.66 -23.54 -8.02
C HIS A 123 0.08 -22.26 -8.39
N ILE A 124 -0.03 -21.81 -9.64
CA ILE A 124 0.49 -20.51 -10.05
C ILE A 124 -0.63 -19.46 -10.12
N LEU A 125 -0.46 -18.44 -9.29
CA LEU A 125 -1.35 -17.29 -9.16
C LEU A 125 -0.76 -16.10 -9.91
N ARG A 126 -1.60 -15.22 -10.46
CA ARG A 126 -1.17 -14.02 -11.18
C ARG A 126 -2.11 -12.86 -10.91
N ASN A 127 -1.59 -11.64 -10.99
CA ASN A 127 -2.38 -10.41 -10.92
C ASN A 127 -3.63 -10.52 -11.81
N GLY A 128 -4.80 -10.22 -11.22
CA GLY A 128 -6.09 -10.36 -11.88
C GLY A 128 -6.24 -9.48 -13.12
N MET A 129 -5.72 -8.26 -13.10
CA MET A 129 -5.85 -7.34 -14.23
C MET A 129 -5.18 -7.92 -15.48
N ASP A 130 -3.93 -8.37 -15.34
CA ASP A 130 -3.16 -8.94 -16.46
C ASP A 130 -3.66 -10.32 -16.87
N ALA A 131 -4.03 -11.18 -15.91
CA ALA A 131 -4.55 -12.51 -16.22
C ALA A 131 -5.88 -12.41 -16.99
N ILE A 132 -6.82 -11.58 -16.51
CA ILE A 132 -8.13 -11.37 -17.13
C ILE A 132 -7.98 -10.73 -18.51
N ALA A 133 -7.21 -9.65 -18.64
CA ALA A 133 -7.00 -9.01 -19.93
C ALA A 133 -6.31 -9.95 -20.93
N SER A 134 -5.31 -10.74 -20.49
CA SER A 134 -4.66 -11.69 -21.37
C SER A 134 -5.57 -12.83 -21.81
N MET A 135 -6.49 -13.31 -20.96
CA MET A 135 -7.51 -14.28 -21.36
C MET A 135 -8.50 -13.68 -22.36
N TYR A 136 -8.96 -12.45 -22.08
CA TYR A 136 -9.91 -11.74 -22.93
C TYR A 136 -9.37 -11.52 -24.34
N GLU A 137 -8.13 -11.06 -24.48
CA GLU A 137 -7.46 -10.91 -25.78
C GLU A 137 -7.24 -12.27 -26.46
N ALA A 138 -6.64 -13.25 -25.77
CA ALA A 138 -6.27 -14.53 -26.37
C ALA A 138 -7.47 -15.31 -26.92
N THR A 139 -8.58 -15.36 -26.17
CA THR A 139 -9.79 -16.08 -26.59
C THR A 139 -10.45 -15.44 -27.81
N ARG A 140 -10.32 -14.12 -27.98
CA ARG A 140 -10.87 -13.40 -29.13
C ARG A 140 -9.95 -13.48 -30.34
N SER A 141 -8.64 -13.39 -30.15
CA SER A 141 -7.65 -13.56 -31.22
C SER A 141 -7.61 -15.00 -31.76
N PHE A 142 -7.94 -15.99 -30.94
CA PHE A 142 -7.84 -17.42 -31.30
C PHE A 142 -9.10 -18.21 -30.95
N ASN A 143 -10.29 -17.65 -31.21
CA ASN A 143 -11.59 -18.24 -30.84
C ASN A 143 -11.77 -19.72 -31.25
N HIS A 144 -11.25 -20.14 -32.40
CA HIS A 144 -11.30 -21.51 -32.90
C HIS A 144 -10.56 -22.51 -31.98
N LEU A 145 -9.52 -22.08 -31.28
CA LEU A 145 -8.76 -22.91 -30.33
C LEU A 145 -9.35 -22.88 -28.92
N TRP A 146 -10.08 -21.81 -28.57
CA TRP A 146 -10.74 -21.63 -27.28
C TRP A 146 -12.23 -22.03 -27.29
N GLY A 147 -12.73 -22.49 -28.44
CA GLY A 147 -14.14 -22.79 -28.69
C GLY A 147 -15.01 -21.54 -28.94
N ALA A 148 -14.73 -20.42 -28.28
CA ALA A 148 -15.39 -19.14 -28.48
C ALA A 148 -14.52 -17.97 -28.01
N GLY A 149 -14.84 -16.75 -28.47
CA GLY A 149 -14.31 -15.52 -27.88
C GLY A 149 -15.06 -15.21 -26.59
N TRP A 150 -14.35 -15.20 -25.46
CA TRP A 150 -14.98 -14.96 -24.16
C TRP A 150 -15.24 -13.48 -23.93
N ASP A 151 -16.29 -13.18 -23.16
CA ASP A 151 -16.52 -11.85 -22.62
C ASP A 151 -15.70 -11.63 -21.32
N LEU A 152 -15.73 -10.40 -20.82
CA LEU A 152 -14.97 -10.02 -19.64
C LEU A 152 -15.48 -10.72 -18.38
N ASN A 153 -16.79 -10.94 -18.25
CA ASN A 153 -17.40 -11.62 -17.10
C ASN A 153 -16.95 -13.08 -17.01
N HIS A 154 -16.88 -13.77 -18.13
CA HIS A 154 -16.36 -15.13 -18.20
C HIS A 154 -14.88 -15.17 -17.80
N CYS A 155 -14.07 -14.22 -18.29
CA CYS A 155 -12.65 -14.14 -17.92
C CYS A 155 -12.46 -13.84 -16.42
N ILE A 156 -13.25 -12.91 -15.86
CA ILE A 156 -13.29 -12.62 -14.42
C ILE A 156 -13.64 -13.89 -13.64
N TYR A 157 -14.70 -14.59 -14.02
CA TYR A 157 -15.14 -15.83 -13.37
C TYR A 157 -14.03 -16.89 -13.36
N ARG A 158 -13.34 -17.09 -14.49
CA ARG A 158 -12.23 -18.06 -14.60
C ARG A 158 -11.05 -17.69 -13.69
N TRP A 159 -10.72 -16.40 -13.57
CA TRP A 159 -9.67 -15.94 -12.67
C TRP A 159 -10.09 -16.05 -11.20
N GLU A 160 -11.26 -15.54 -10.85
CA GLU A 160 -11.82 -15.59 -9.50
C GLU A 160 -11.89 -17.03 -8.98
N HIS A 161 -12.44 -17.94 -9.77
CA HIS A 161 -12.55 -19.33 -9.38
C HIS A 161 -11.17 -19.98 -9.18
N ALA A 162 -10.17 -19.62 -9.99
CA ALA A 162 -8.79 -20.06 -9.80
C ALA A 162 -8.21 -19.60 -8.46
N MET A 163 -8.47 -18.35 -8.09
CA MET A 163 -8.01 -17.78 -6.83
C MET A 163 -8.69 -18.43 -5.63
N LEU A 164 -10.03 -18.49 -5.63
CA LEU A 164 -10.81 -19.04 -4.52
C LEU A 164 -10.57 -20.53 -4.34
N THR A 165 -10.46 -21.30 -5.42
CA THR A 165 -10.13 -22.73 -5.33
C THR A 165 -8.74 -22.94 -4.76
N SER A 166 -7.72 -22.24 -5.28
CA SER A 166 -6.34 -22.41 -4.80
C SER A 166 -6.23 -22.04 -3.31
N HIS A 167 -6.95 -21.01 -2.86
CA HIS A 167 -6.98 -20.59 -1.46
C HIS A 167 -7.43 -21.70 -0.49
N LYS A 168 -8.29 -22.64 -0.92
CA LYS A 168 -8.72 -23.78 -0.09
C LYS A 168 -7.57 -24.72 0.30
N TYR A 169 -6.50 -24.75 -0.49
CA TYR A 169 -5.42 -25.72 -0.36
C TYR A 169 -4.15 -25.16 0.32
N VAL A 170 -4.16 -23.89 0.74
CA VAL A 170 -2.97 -23.18 1.24
C VAL A 170 -2.33 -23.87 2.45
N LYS A 171 -3.12 -24.58 3.27
CA LYS A 171 -2.64 -25.27 4.47
C LYS A 171 -2.31 -26.76 4.25
N LYS A 172 -2.46 -27.29 3.03
CA LYS A 172 -2.17 -28.71 2.73
C LYS A 172 -0.70 -28.90 2.36
N SER A 173 -0.04 -29.89 2.94
CA SER A 173 1.40 -30.15 2.76
C SER A 173 1.79 -30.70 1.39
N ASN A 174 0.84 -31.29 0.64
CA ASN A 174 1.00 -31.73 -0.74
C ASN A 174 0.66 -30.62 -1.76
N HIS A 175 0.46 -29.38 -1.32
CA HIS A 175 0.22 -28.22 -2.17
C HIS A 175 1.24 -27.11 -1.89
N ILE A 176 1.65 -26.40 -2.94
CA ILE A 176 2.36 -25.13 -2.84
C ILE A 176 1.69 -24.12 -3.78
N LEU A 177 1.60 -22.87 -3.35
CA LEU A 177 1.08 -21.78 -4.16
C LEU A 177 2.20 -20.77 -4.41
N VAL A 178 2.36 -20.35 -5.65
CA VAL A 178 3.43 -19.44 -6.08
C VAL A 178 2.85 -18.32 -6.93
N ARG A 179 3.36 -17.10 -6.76
CA ARG A 179 2.92 -15.96 -7.57
C ARG A 179 3.81 -15.82 -8.80
N TYR A 180 3.19 -15.53 -9.92
CA TYR A 180 3.88 -15.25 -11.17
C TYR A 180 4.85 -14.09 -11.02
N GLU A 181 4.44 -13.01 -10.34
CA GLU A 181 5.24 -11.81 -10.12
C GLU A 181 6.49 -12.12 -9.26
N GLU A 182 6.37 -12.99 -8.25
CA GLU A 182 7.51 -13.43 -7.43
C GLU A 182 8.50 -14.29 -8.22
N ILE A 183 8.02 -15.11 -9.16
CA ILE A 183 8.89 -15.85 -10.08
C ILE A 183 9.69 -14.88 -10.94
N LEU A 184 9.12 -13.73 -11.33
CA LEU A 184 9.86 -12.71 -12.09
C LEU A 184 10.88 -11.96 -11.24
N ASP A 185 10.53 -11.63 -10.00
CA ASP A 185 11.36 -10.81 -9.11
C ASP A 185 12.47 -11.61 -8.43
N ASN A 186 12.21 -12.86 -8.05
CA ASN A 186 13.07 -13.69 -7.22
C ASN A 186 13.17 -15.13 -7.74
N THR A 187 13.38 -15.29 -9.05
CA THR A 187 13.29 -16.59 -9.74
C THR A 187 14.08 -17.71 -9.05
N THR A 188 15.34 -17.46 -8.68
CA THR A 188 16.22 -18.46 -8.03
C THR A 188 15.65 -18.93 -6.69
N LYS A 189 15.16 -18.00 -5.85
CA LYS A 189 14.58 -18.33 -4.54
C LYS A 189 13.32 -19.18 -4.70
N ILE A 190 12.38 -18.72 -5.53
CA ILE A 190 11.10 -19.41 -5.73
C ILE A 190 11.31 -20.79 -6.37
N LEU A 191 12.22 -20.92 -7.34
CA LEU A 191 12.55 -22.24 -7.89
C LEU A 191 13.18 -23.16 -6.85
N GLY A 192 14.03 -22.65 -5.95
CA GLY A 192 14.57 -23.42 -4.84
C GLY A 192 13.49 -23.94 -3.89
N GLU A 193 12.52 -23.10 -3.54
CA GLU A 193 11.37 -23.48 -2.72
C GLU A 193 10.51 -24.56 -3.39
N ILE A 194 10.25 -24.43 -4.69
CA ILE A 194 9.51 -25.43 -5.47
C ILE A 194 10.29 -26.76 -5.58
N CYS A 195 11.60 -26.70 -5.81
CA CYS A 195 12.45 -27.91 -5.88
C CYS A 195 12.42 -28.66 -4.53
N ASN A 196 12.58 -27.94 -3.42
CA ASN A 196 12.48 -28.50 -2.08
C ASN A 196 11.09 -29.13 -1.83
N PHE A 197 10.01 -28.45 -2.25
CA PHE A 197 8.65 -29.00 -2.19
C PHE A 197 8.50 -30.29 -3.02
N MET A 198 9.12 -30.36 -4.19
CA MET A 198 9.21 -31.57 -5.01
C MET A 198 10.19 -32.61 -4.42
N GLY A 199 10.96 -32.26 -3.39
CA GLY A 199 11.94 -33.09 -2.71
C GLY A 199 13.20 -33.36 -3.55
N ILE A 200 13.63 -32.39 -4.35
CA ILE A 200 14.86 -32.39 -5.14
C ILE A 200 15.68 -31.13 -4.83
N ASP A 201 16.99 -31.18 -5.07
CA ASP A 201 17.86 -30.02 -4.92
C ASP A 201 17.65 -29.02 -6.06
N TYR A 202 17.94 -27.75 -5.81
CA TYR A 202 17.88 -26.73 -6.85
C TYR A 202 19.09 -26.85 -7.79
N ASP A 203 18.85 -26.82 -9.09
CA ASP A 203 19.89 -26.78 -10.12
C ASP A 203 19.97 -25.38 -10.75
N GLY A 204 21.11 -24.69 -10.53
CA GLY A 204 21.36 -23.35 -11.06
C GLY A 204 21.33 -23.24 -12.59
N GLU A 205 21.55 -24.34 -13.32
CA GLU A 205 21.49 -24.37 -14.78
C GLU A 205 20.06 -24.40 -15.33
N MET A 206 19.03 -24.57 -14.48
CA MET A 206 17.63 -24.49 -14.92
C MET A 206 17.34 -23.20 -15.70
N LEU A 207 17.89 -22.06 -15.25
CA LEU A 207 17.70 -20.75 -15.88
C LEU A 207 18.41 -20.60 -17.24
N LEU A 208 19.40 -21.45 -17.53
CA LEU A 208 20.08 -21.48 -18.82
C LEU A 208 19.35 -22.39 -19.81
N ARG A 209 18.79 -23.50 -19.33
CA ARG A 209 18.20 -24.58 -20.15
C ARG A 209 16.70 -24.42 -20.43
N TYR A 210 15.98 -23.59 -19.67
CA TYR A 210 14.51 -23.49 -19.80
C TYR A 210 14.04 -23.04 -21.18
N LYS A 211 14.81 -22.20 -21.88
CA LYS A 211 14.45 -21.71 -23.23
C LYS A 211 14.37 -22.85 -24.24
N GLU A 212 15.32 -23.78 -24.19
CA GLU A 212 15.32 -24.97 -25.03
C GLU A 212 14.12 -25.89 -24.71
N LYS A 213 13.79 -26.05 -23.43
CA LYS A 213 12.62 -26.83 -23.00
C LYS A 213 11.31 -26.18 -23.41
N ALA A 214 11.21 -24.85 -23.33
CA ALA A 214 10.03 -24.11 -23.77
C ALA A 214 9.72 -24.35 -25.26
N ALA A 215 10.74 -24.36 -26.12
CA ALA A 215 10.57 -24.63 -27.55
C ALA A 215 10.01 -26.04 -27.81
N ASN A 216 10.47 -27.05 -27.05
CA ASN A 216 10.05 -28.44 -27.20
C ASN A 216 8.68 -28.76 -26.57
N LEU A 217 8.28 -28.02 -25.52
CA LEU A 217 6.98 -28.17 -24.86
C LEU A 217 5.88 -27.31 -25.50
N SER A 218 6.26 -26.28 -26.26
CA SER A 218 5.35 -25.41 -27.01
C SER A 218 4.91 -26.07 -28.31
N LEU A 219 4.07 -27.09 -28.22
CA LEU A 219 3.30 -27.55 -29.37
C LEU A 219 2.47 -26.38 -29.91
N SER A 220 2.75 -25.97 -31.15
CA SER A 220 1.91 -25.31 -32.19
C SER A 220 0.90 -24.20 -31.83
N LEU A 221 0.74 -23.81 -30.56
CA LEU A 221 -0.27 -22.86 -30.11
C LEU A 221 0.26 -21.42 -30.23
N PRO A 222 -0.48 -20.51 -30.91
CA PRO A 222 0.01 -19.17 -31.23
C PRO A 222 0.45 -18.33 -30.02
N TRP A 223 -0.16 -18.55 -28.85
CA TRP A 223 0.12 -17.79 -27.63
C TRP A 223 1.25 -18.36 -26.77
N HIS A 224 1.91 -19.44 -27.22
CA HIS A 224 3.20 -19.90 -26.70
C HIS A 224 4.39 -19.24 -27.42
N GLN A 225 4.13 -18.45 -28.48
CA GLN A 225 5.16 -17.67 -29.15
C GLN A 225 5.74 -16.59 -28.20
N GLY A 226 7.06 -16.62 -28.00
CA GLY A 226 7.79 -15.66 -27.17
C GLY A 226 8.10 -16.10 -25.74
N ILE A 227 7.89 -17.38 -25.38
CA ILE A 227 8.38 -17.99 -24.12
C ILE A 227 9.92 -18.10 -24.11
N GLU A 228 10.55 -18.12 -25.30
CA GLU A 228 12.01 -18.10 -25.47
C GLU A 228 12.66 -16.74 -25.11
N ARG A 229 11.86 -15.69 -24.93
CA ARG A 229 12.37 -14.35 -24.55
C ARG A 229 12.84 -14.39 -23.09
N ASP A 230 13.80 -13.53 -22.75
CA ASP A 230 14.25 -13.37 -21.36
C ASP A 230 13.05 -13.18 -20.43
N ILE A 231 13.08 -13.81 -19.26
CA ILE A 231 12.19 -13.50 -18.14
C ILE A 231 12.48 -12.04 -17.76
N LYS A 232 11.73 -11.11 -18.36
CA LYS A 232 11.81 -9.67 -18.10
C LYS A 232 10.44 -9.18 -17.65
N SER A 233 10.45 -8.31 -16.64
CA SER A 233 9.25 -7.68 -16.04
C SER A 233 8.45 -6.80 -17.02
N ASN A 234 8.94 -6.58 -18.24
CA ASN A 234 8.41 -5.66 -19.24
C ASN A 234 7.06 -6.08 -19.87
N LYS A 235 6.38 -7.09 -19.32
CA LYS A 235 5.04 -7.55 -19.76
C LYS A 235 4.00 -7.54 -18.63
N VAL A 236 4.29 -6.87 -17.52
CA VAL A 236 3.29 -6.52 -16.50
C VAL A 236 2.52 -5.29 -17.01
N HIS A 237 1.23 -5.20 -16.71
CA HIS A 237 0.32 -4.12 -17.12
C HIS A 237 -0.12 -4.13 -18.59
N LYS A 238 -0.16 -5.31 -19.22
CA LYS A 238 -0.62 -5.48 -20.61
C LYS A 238 -2.07 -5.01 -20.80
N TYR A 239 -2.88 -5.04 -19.74
CA TYR A 239 -4.28 -4.63 -19.81
C TYR A 239 -4.49 -3.19 -20.29
N HIS A 240 -3.54 -2.25 -20.14
CA HIS A 240 -3.70 -0.89 -20.69
C HIS A 240 -3.85 -0.89 -22.22
N GLY A 241 -3.18 -1.81 -22.91
CA GLY A 241 -3.33 -1.98 -24.36
C GLY A 241 -4.58 -2.75 -24.79
N ILE A 242 -5.37 -3.29 -23.84
CA ILE A 242 -6.49 -4.20 -24.12
C ILE A 242 -7.82 -3.62 -23.61
N LEU A 243 -7.85 -3.09 -22.38
CA LEU A 243 -9.04 -2.64 -21.65
C LEU A 243 -9.10 -1.11 -21.58
N ASN A 244 -10.31 -0.53 -21.59
CA ASN A 244 -10.51 0.92 -21.45
C ASN A 244 -10.69 1.28 -19.98
N SER A 245 -10.72 2.58 -19.66
CA SER A 245 -10.85 3.06 -18.28
C SER A 245 -12.12 2.58 -17.56
N ASN A 246 -13.23 2.31 -18.28
CA ASN A 246 -14.45 1.77 -17.68
C ASN A 246 -14.32 0.26 -17.41
N GLU A 247 -13.76 -0.49 -18.37
CA GLU A 247 -13.46 -1.92 -18.24
C GLU A 247 -12.45 -2.17 -17.12
N ILE A 248 -11.40 -1.34 -17.01
CA ILE A 248 -10.41 -1.39 -15.94
C ILE A 248 -11.09 -1.19 -14.58
N ARG A 249 -11.90 -0.13 -14.43
CA ARG A 249 -12.66 0.10 -13.18
C ARG A 249 -13.58 -1.07 -12.83
N TYR A 250 -14.25 -1.64 -13.83
CA TYR A 250 -15.12 -2.80 -13.63
C TYR A 250 -14.35 -4.04 -13.15
N VAL A 251 -13.20 -4.36 -13.76
CA VAL A 251 -12.37 -5.49 -13.34
C VAL A 251 -11.79 -5.28 -11.94
N LEU A 252 -11.34 -4.05 -11.63
CA LEU A 252 -10.81 -3.71 -10.31
C LEU A 252 -11.83 -3.95 -9.18
N ASP A 253 -13.09 -3.57 -9.39
CA ASP A 253 -14.18 -3.85 -8.45
C ASP A 253 -14.30 -5.34 -8.15
N LYS A 254 -14.21 -6.19 -9.19
CA LYS A 254 -14.29 -7.65 -9.02
C LYS A 254 -13.05 -8.24 -8.34
N ILE A 255 -11.86 -7.74 -8.68
CA ILE A 255 -10.60 -8.16 -8.03
C ILE A 255 -10.63 -7.82 -6.54
N GLN A 256 -11.11 -6.62 -6.19
CA GLN A 256 -11.19 -6.16 -4.80
C GLN A 256 -12.07 -7.07 -3.94
N ARG A 257 -13.22 -7.51 -4.46
CA ARG A 257 -14.07 -8.49 -3.76
C ARG A 257 -13.32 -9.79 -3.47
N VAL A 258 -12.65 -10.37 -4.47
CA VAL A 258 -11.89 -11.63 -4.30
C VAL A 258 -10.76 -11.45 -3.29
N LYS A 259 -10.02 -10.33 -3.34
CA LYS A 259 -8.97 -9.99 -2.35
C LYS A 259 -9.53 -9.96 -0.92
N GLY A 260 -10.74 -9.43 -0.71
CA GLY A 260 -11.40 -9.43 0.60
C GLY A 260 -11.84 -10.81 1.08
N GLU A 261 -12.24 -11.70 0.16
CA GLU A 261 -12.62 -13.08 0.49
C GLU A 261 -11.42 -13.95 0.92
N ILE A 262 -10.27 -13.78 0.27
CA ILE A 262 -9.02 -14.51 0.57
C ILE A 262 -8.14 -13.81 1.62
N ALA A 263 -8.57 -12.67 2.15
CA ALA A 263 -7.83 -11.92 3.15
C ALA A 263 -7.66 -12.77 4.42
N CYS A 264 -6.48 -12.70 5.04
CA CYS A 264 -6.28 -13.34 6.32
C CYS A 264 -7.09 -12.60 7.39
N LYS A 265 -7.90 -13.31 8.17
CA LYS A 265 -8.75 -12.73 9.22
C LYS A 265 -8.26 -13.17 10.58
N VAL A 266 -8.01 -12.20 11.46
CA VAL A 266 -7.50 -12.42 12.81
C VAL A 266 -8.26 -11.55 13.80
N VAL A 267 -8.39 -12.01 15.04
CA VAL A 267 -8.91 -11.21 16.15
C VAL A 267 -7.72 -10.78 17.00
N VAL A 268 -7.68 -9.50 17.37
CA VAL A 268 -6.59 -8.90 18.15
C VAL A 268 -7.18 -8.29 19.42
N GLU A 269 -6.86 -8.88 20.57
CA GLU A 269 -7.19 -8.31 21.88
C GLU A 269 -6.09 -7.32 22.29
N VAL A 270 -6.42 -6.02 22.32
CA VAL A 270 -5.43 -4.95 22.48
C VAL A 270 -4.92 -4.82 23.92
N SER A 271 -5.60 -5.44 24.89
CA SER A 271 -5.13 -5.53 26.28
C SER A 271 -4.13 -6.68 26.53
N GLU A 272 -3.84 -7.49 25.52
CA GLU A 272 -2.80 -8.53 25.52
C GLU A 272 -1.60 -8.12 24.65
N PRO A 273 -0.39 -8.70 24.85
CA PRO A 273 0.78 -8.38 24.03
C PRO A 273 0.49 -8.49 22.52
N ILE A 274 0.73 -7.40 21.79
CA ILE A 274 0.56 -7.36 20.33
C ILE A 274 1.82 -7.95 19.67
N LEU A 275 1.68 -9.14 19.08
CA LEU A 275 2.77 -9.89 18.46
C LEU A 275 2.77 -9.73 16.93
N ASP A 276 3.89 -10.08 16.31
CA ASP A 276 3.99 -10.20 14.85
C ASP A 276 3.03 -11.29 14.33
N ILE A 277 2.34 -10.97 13.24
CA ILE A 277 1.39 -11.89 12.61
C ILE A 277 2.00 -12.38 11.31
N TYR A 278 2.37 -13.66 11.31
CA TYR A 278 2.87 -14.35 10.13
C TYR A 278 1.70 -14.93 9.33
N VAL A 279 1.72 -14.68 8.04
CA VAL A 279 0.66 -15.02 7.10
C VAL A 279 1.24 -15.84 5.96
N LEU A 280 0.39 -16.70 5.41
CA LEU A 280 0.75 -17.52 4.26
C LEU A 280 1.08 -16.59 3.08
N GLN A 281 2.16 -16.90 2.35
CA GLN A 281 2.81 -16.04 1.34
C GLN A 281 1.88 -15.46 0.25
N ILE A 282 0.66 -15.98 0.11
CA ILE A 282 -0.31 -15.56 -0.90
C ILE A 282 -1.27 -14.44 -0.46
N CYS A 283 -1.33 -14.10 0.83
CA CYS A 283 -2.23 -13.06 1.32
C CYS A 283 -1.53 -11.70 1.26
N ASP A 284 -2.01 -10.79 0.41
CA ASP A 284 -1.54 -9.39 0.36
C ASP A 284 -2.14 -8.53 1.48
N ARG A 285 -3.17 -9.03 2.16
CA ARG A 285 -4.02 -8.29 3.10
C ARG A 285 -4.25 -9.07 4.39
N LEU A 286 -4.12 -8.39 5.51
CA LEU A 286 -4.54 -8.86 6.83
C LEU A 286 -5.70 -7.98 7.33
N CYS A 287 -6.85 -8.60 7.60
CA CYS A 287 -8.01 -7.98 8.23
C CYS A 287 -8.03 -8.34 9.72
N CYS A 288 -7.84 -7.37 10.59
CA CYS A 288 -7.82 -7.53 12.04
C CYS A 288 -9.12 -7.03 12.65
N THR A 289 -9.90 -7.91 13.29
CA THR A 289 -10.98 -7.50 14.19
C THR A 289 -10.38 -7.10 15.52
N ILE A 290 -10.48 -5.82 15.86
CA ILE A 290 -9.87 -5.25 17.07
C ILE A 290 -10.85 -5.36 18.23
N GLN A 291 -10.40 -5.95 19.33
CA GLN A 291 -11.16 -6.11 20.57
C GLN A 291 -10.45 -5.46 21.74
N LEU A 292 -11.24 -4.97 22.69
CA LEU A 292 -10.77 -4.54 24.00
C LEU A 292 -11.66 -5.16 25.07
N GLU A 293 -11.07 -6.04 25.89
CA GLU A 293 -11.77 -6.79 26.94
C GLU A 293 -12.97 -7.58 26.38
N GLY A 294 -12.81 -8.17 25.18
CA GLY A 294 -13.85 -8.91 24.47
C GLY A 294 -14.91 -8.05 23.76
N ILE A 295 -14.82 -6.72 23.83
CA ILE A 295 -15.70 -5.80 23.08
C ILE A 295 -15.05 -5.44 21.76
N THR A 296 -15.72 -5.71 20.64
CA THR A 296 -15.25 -5.33 19.31
C THR A 296 -15.29 -3.81 19.12
N LEU A 297 -14.13 -3.22 18.84
CA LEU A 297 -13.97 -1.79 18.53
C LEU A 297 -14.17 -1.51 17.04
N GLY A 298 -13.71 -2.42 16.17
CA GLY A 298 -13.81 -2.28 14.72
C GLY A 298 -12.89 -3.22 13.96
N ILE A 299 -12.66 -2.95 12.68
CA ILE A 299 -11.79 -3.74 11.80
C ILE A 299 -10.72 -2.82 11.20
N ILE A 300 -9.47 -3.29 11.18
CA ILE A 300 -8.36 -2.64 10.47
C ILE A 300 -7.85 -3.56 9.37
N GLU A 301 -7.46 -2.97 8.24
CA GLU A 301 -6.80 -3.69 7.16
C GLU A 301 -5.36 -3.19 6.95
N LEU A 302 -4.43 -4.13 6.88
CA LEU A 302 -2.99 -3.86 6.73
C LEU A 302 -2.38 -4.63 5.56
N PRO A 303 -1.38 -4.06 4.87
CA PRO A 303 -0.61 -4.78 3.87
C PRO A 303 0.23 -5.87 4.54
N VAL A 304 0.30 -7.03 3.90
CA VAL A 304 1.24 -8.08 4.26
C VAL A 304 2.50 -7.89 3.43
N CYS A 305 3.63 -7.64 4.09
CA CYS A 305 4.93 -7.51 3.42
C CYS A 305 5.83 -8.67 3.87
N ASP A 306 6.45 -9.35 2.91
CA ASP A 306 7.38 -10.46 3.16
C ASP A 306 6.78 -11.56 4.08
N GLY A 307 5.47 -11.80 3.97
CA GLY A 307 4.74 -12.82 4.72
C GLY A 307 4.38 -12.43 6.17
N MET A 308 4.46 -11.15 6.54
CA MET A 308 4.22 -10.70 7.91
C MET A 308 3.52 -9.34 7.99
N VAL A 309 2.79 -9.13 9.09
CA VAL A 309 2.45 -7.80 9.63
C VAL A 309 3.10 -7.67 11.00
N ALA A 310 4.01 -6.71 11.15
CA ALA A 310 4.70 -6.50 12.42
C ALA A 310 3.74 -6.00 13.50
N GLY A 311 3.91 -6.48 14.73
CA GLY A 311 3.08 -6.09 15.88
C GLY A 311 3.16 -4.59 16.17
N SER A 312 4.30 -3.96 15.87
CA SER A 312 4.49 -2.51 16.02
C SER A 312 3.71 -1.68 15.01
N VAL A 313 3.55 -2.18 13.77
CA VAL A 313 2.73 -1.57 12.72
C VAL A 313 1.24 -1.74 13.07
N LEU A 314 0.85 -2.94 13.54
CA LEU A 314 -0.51 -3.20 14.00
C LEU A 314 -0.89 -2.31 15.19
N ALA A 315 -0.02 -2.19 16.20
CA ALA A 315 -0.25 -1.32 17.35
C ALA A 315 -0.39 0.14 16.94
N ASP A 316 0.43 0.62 16.01
CA ASP A 316 0.35 1.99 15.50
C ASP A 316 -0.97 2.25 14.76
N ALA A 317 -1.39 1.32 13.90
CA ALA A 317 -2.67 1.40 13.19
C ALA A 317 -3.87 1.36 14.15
N VAL A 318 -3.85 0.48 15.16
CA VAL A 318 -4.88 0.41 16.21
C VAL A 318 -4.96 1.72 16.99
N ALA A 319 -3.82 2.30 17.38
CA ALA A 319 -3.81 3.57 18.07
C ALA A 319 -4.36 4.70 17.19
N ALA A 320 -4.00 4.73 15.91
CA ALA A 320 -4.47 5.76 14.99
C ALA A 320 -6.00 5.73 14.81
N GLU A 321 -6.59 4.55 14.72
CA GLU A 321 -8.03 4.38 14.46
C GLU A 321 -8.88 4.40 15.75
N PHE A 322 -8.37 3.80 16.84
CA PHE A 322 -9.14 3.50 18.05
C PHE A 322 -8.57 4.12 19.33
N ALA A 323 -7.68 5.12 19.25
CA ALA A 323 -7.14 5.80 20.44
C ALA A 323 -8.24 6.24 21.41
N TRP A 324 -9.30 6.88 20.91
CA TRP A 324 -10.34 7.43 21.77
C TRP A 324 -11.21 6.37 22.46
N PRO A 325 -11.78 5.39 21.76
CA PRO A 325 -12.49 4.28 22.41
C PRO A 325 -11.65 3.57 23.50
N ILE A 326 -10.36 3.35 23.23
CA ILE A 326 -9.45 2.68 24.18
C ILE A 326 -9.20 3.56 25.41
N LEU A 327 -8.94 4.85 25.20
CA LEU A 327 -8.68 5.78 26.30
C LEU A 327 -9.92 6.01 27.16
N ASP A 328 -11.09 6.18 26.54
CA ASP A 328 -12.36 6.33 27.26
C ASP A 328 -12.64 5.11 28.14
N ARG A 329 -12.46 3.89 27.61
CA ARG A 329 -12.59 2.66 28.39
C ARG A 329 -11.61 2.61 29.58
N PHE A 330 -10.37 3.04 29.38
CA PHE A 330 -9.36 3.13 30.44
C PHE A 330 -9.78 4.13 31.54
N PHE A 331 -10.26 5.33 31.17
CA PHE A 331 -10.73 6.32 32.15
C PHE A 331 -11.98 5.88 32.90
N GLN A 332 -12.95 5.28 32.23
CA GLN A 332 -14.14 4.71 32.88
C GLN A 332 -13.76 3.70 33.95
N ARG A 333 -12.84 2.77 33.61
CA ARG A 333 -12.39 1.72 34.52
C ARG A 333 -11.71 2.27 35.77
N ASN A 334 -10.84 3.28 35.62
CA ASN A 334 -10.08 3.85 36.73
C ASN A 334 -10.86 4.88 37.56
N ARG A 335 -11.97 5.42 37.04
CA ARG A 335 -12.82 6.39 37.75
C ARG A 335 -14.06 5.78 38.40
N CYS A 336 -14.52 4.62 37.96
CA CYS A 336 -15.68 3.90 38.53
C CYS A 336 -15.47 3.31 39.94
N GLU A 337 -14.33 3.53 40.61
CA GLU A 337 -14.21 3.27 42.06
C GLU A 337 -15.01 4.27 42.93
N LYS A 338 -15.56 5.37 42.35
CA LYS A 338 -16.60 6.18 43.01
C LYS A 338 -17.92 6.04 42.26
N GLY A 339 -18.75 5.12 42.75
CA GLY A 339 -20.02 4.71 42.13
C GLY A 339 -20.93 5.89 41.76
N ASN A 340 -21.05 6.17 40.47
CA ASN A 340 -22.10 7.04 39.96
C ASN A 340 -22.72 6.44 38.69
N LYS A 341 -23.86 5.76 38.86
CA LYS A 341 -24.70 5.17 37.81
C LYS A 341 -25.25 6.18 36.79
N LEU A 342 -24.93 7.48 36.94
CA LEU A 342 -25.36 8.55 36.04
C LEU A 342 -24.58 8.59 34.71
N TRP A 343 -23.37 8.01 34.66
CA TRP A 343 -22.48 8.08 33.49
C TRP A 343 -23.01 7.27 32.30
N GLU A 344 -23.75 6.19 32.55
CA GLU A 344 -24.18 5.25 31.51
C GLU A 344 -25.40 5.70 30.70
N THR A 345 -26.15 6.72 31.12
CA THR A 345 -27.52 6.93 30.59
C THR A 345 -27.85 8.32 30.02
N LEU A 346 -27.05 9.37 30.21
CA LEU A 346 -27.56 10.75 29.98
C LEU A 346 -26.72 11.71 29.13
N LEU A 347 -25.50 11.38 28.66
CA LEU A 347 -24.62 12.42 28.07
C LEU A 347 -24.03 12.13 26.68
N ALA A 348 -24.44 11.08 25.96
CA ALA A 348 -23.87 10.64 24.68
C ALA A 348 -23.55 11.75 23.62
N PRO A 349 -24.30 12.86 23.47
CA PRO A 349 -23.98 13.88 22.47
C PRO A 349 -23.02 15.00 22.93
N LEU A 350 -22.70 15.13 24.23
CA LEU A 350 -21.89 16.22 24.81
C LEU A 350 -20.39 15.87 24.97
N HIS A 351 -19.97 14.64 24.61
CA HIS A 351 -18.70 14.03 25.01
C HIS A 351 -17.42 14.61 24.40
N LYS A 352 -17.40 15.03 23.12
CA LYS A 352 -16.14 15.31 22.42
C LYS A 352 -15.25 16.42 23.02
N LYS A 353 -15.81 17.45 23.67
CA LYS A 353 -15.02 18.57 24.24
C LYS A 353 -14.57 18.34 25.69
N ASN A 354 -15.35 17.59 26.47
CA ASN A 354 -15.02 17.27 27.86
C ASN A 354 -13.93 16.21 27.98
N ASP A 355 -13.86 15.29 27.03
CA ASP A 355 -12.94 14.15 27.10
C ASP A 355 -11.49 14.56 26.74
N TRP A 356 -11.29 15.53 25.82
CA TRP A 356 -9.96 16.04 25.47
C TRP A 356 -9.27 16.79 26.62
N ARG A 357 -10.05 17.59 27.37
CA ARG A 357 -9.56 18.24 28.59
C ARG A 357 -9.08 17.21 29.60
N LEU A 358 -9.86 16.15 29.83
CA LEU A 358 -9.50 15.09 30.78
C LEU A 358 -8.20 14.39 30.38
N PHE A 359 -8.02 14.12 29.08
CA PHE A 359 -6.76 13.58 28.57
C PHE A 359 -5.57 14.50 28.88
N LEU A 360 -5.66 15.79 28.59
CA LEU A 360 -4.58 16.75 28.86
C LEU A 360 -4.29 16.91 30.36
N GLN A 361 -5.33 16.91 31.20
CA GLN A 361 -5.18 16.94 32.65
C GLN A 361 -4.41 15.73 33.18
N GLU A 362 -4.75 14.52 32.70
CA GLU A 362 -4.06 13.27 33.08
C GLU A 362 -2.62 13.24 32.55
N LEU A 363 -2.41 13.64 31.29
CA LEU A 363 -1.09 13.66 30.66
C LEU A 363 -0.12 14.59 31.40
N TRP A 364 -0.54 15.83 31.63
CA TRP A 364 0.29 16.87 32.25
C TRP A 364 0.24 16.88 33.78
N GLY A 365 -0.59 16.05 34.41
CA GLY A 365 -0.83 16.03 35.85
C GLY A 365 -1.36 17.36 36.40
N ARG A 366 -2.27 18.02 35.67
CA ARG A 366 -2.87 19.32 36.04
C ARG A 366 -4.39 19.21 36.15
N ASN A 367 -4.86 18.40 37.11
CA ASN A 367 -6.29 18.01 37.26
C ASN A 367 -7.27 19.18 37.44
N ASN A 368 -6.80 20.35 37.89
CA ASN A 368 -7.65 21.52 38.16
C ASN A 368 -7.68 22.53 37.01
N TRP A 369 -6.93 22.31 35.93
CA TRP A 369 -6.85 23.26 34.81
C TRP A 369 -8.06 23.18 33.88
N HIS A 370 -8.45 24.31 33.33
CA HIS A 370 -9.39 24.41 32.23
C HIS A 370 -8.72 24.04 30.90
N LEU A 371 -9.51 23.87 29.84
CA LEU A 371 -8.96 23.43 28.56
C LEU A 371 -8.02 24.49 27.97
N GLU A 372 -8.42 25.76 28.08
CA GLU A 372 -7.73 26.93 27.56
C GLU A 372 -6.34 27.10 28.18
N ASP A 373 -6.18 26.71 29.45
CA ASP A 373 -4.92 26.76 30.19
C ASP A 373 -3.83 25.92 29.52
N PHE A 374 -4.16 24.88 28.75
CA PHE A 374 -3.16 24.08 28.04
C PHE A 374 -2.67 24.72 26.73
N TYR A 375 -3.29 25.82 26.30
CA TYR A 375 -2.99 26.50 25.04
C TYR A 375 -2.50 27.94 25.22
N GLN A 376 -2.62 28.51 26.43
CA GLN A 376 -2.17 29.86 26.74
C GLN A 376 -0.74 29.84 27.30
N PRO A 377 0.26 30.43 26.60
CA PRO A 377 1.64 30.39 27.06
C PRO A 377 1.89 31.19 28.36
N GLU A 378 0.97 32.07 28.76
CA GLU A 378 1.09 32.95 29.93
C GLU A 378 0.54 32.36 31.24
N THR A 379 -0.12 31.19 31.20
CA THR A 379 -0.68 30.56 32.40
C THR A 379 0.43 30.24 33.42
N ALA A 380 0.21 30.62 34.69
CA ALA A 380 1.19 30.42 35.75
C ALA A 380 1.41 28.92 36.04
N ASP A 381 2.66 28.46 35.96
CA ASP A 381 3.08 27.11 36.32
C ASP A 381 4.49 27.14 36.91
N GLU A 382 4.67 26.56 38.09
CA GLU A 382 5.97 26.52 38.75
C GLU A 382 6.82 25.39 38.17
N ALA A 383 8.06 25.71 37.78
CA ALA A 383 8.96 24.74 37.18
C ALA A 383 10.43 25.06 37.49
N ALA A 384 11.25 24.01 37.61
CA ALA A 384 12.70 24.12 37.72
C ALA A 384 13.29 24.79 36.46
N THR A 385 14.39 25.54 36.61
CA THR A 385 15.05 26.19 35.47
C THR A 385 16.30 25.43 35.05
N VAL A 386 16.45 25.20 33.75
CA VAL A 386 17.61 24.57 33.11
C VAL A 386 18.24 25.57 32.13
N THR A 387 19.57 25.54 32.00
CA THR A 387 20.30 26.31 30.99
C THR A 387 20.61 25.42 29.80
N LEU A 388 20.32 25.89 28.60
CA LEU A 388 20.54 25.15 27.36
C LEU A 388 21.60 25.85 26.51
N GLU A 389 22.64 25.11 26.14
CA GLU A 389 23.73 25.63 25.27
C GLU A 389 23.50 25.31 23.79
N GLN A 390 22.67 24.30 23.50
CA GLN A 390 22.34 23.87 22.15
C GLN A 390 20.93 24.33 21.76
N ASP A 391 20.62 24.24 20.48
CA ASP A 391 19.33 24.60 19.91
C ASP A 391 18.29 23.47 20.00
N LEU A 392 18.58 22.36 20.68
CA LEU A 392 17.70 21.20 20.82
C LEU A 392 17.58 20.73 22.26
N ILE A 393 16.35 20.49 22.71
CA ILE A 393 16.04 19.80 23.97
C ILE A 393 15.09 18.63 23.72
N ALA A 394 15.35 17.48 24.34
CA ALA A 394 14.44 16.35 24.31
C ALA A 394 13.54 16.35 25.55
N VAL A 395 12.23 16.27 25.35
CA VAL A 395 11.22 16.36 26.40
C VAL A 395 10.36 15.10 26.38
N GLU A 396 10.26 14.40 27.50
CA GLU A 396 9.27 13.35 27.72
C GLU A 396 7.99 13.98 28.30
N VAL A 397 6.85 13.75 27.66
CA VAL A 397 5.57 14.39 28.03
C VAL A 397 5.05 13.96 29.40
N SER A 398 5.52 12.82 29.91
CA SER A 398 5.19 12.34 31.25
C SER A 398 6.06 12.93 32.37
N ASP A 399 7.15 13.64 32.05
CA ASP A 399 8.01 14.32 33.03
C ASP A 399 7.50 15.74 33.35
N GLU A 400 7.98 16.35 34.43
CA GLU A 400 7.74 17.78 34.68
C GLU A 400 8.59 18.63 33.71
N LEU A 401 7.96 19.59 33.03
CA LEU A 401 8.63 20.44 32.05
C LEU A 401 9.48 21.51 32.74
N PRO A 402 10.73 21.76 32.28
CA PRO A 402 11.56 22.82 32.84
C PRO A 402 11.27 24.19 32.21
N ASN A 403 11.54 25.24 32.97
CA ASN A 403 11.85 26.55 32.40
C ASN A 403 13.24 26.50 31.73
N ILE A 404 13.42 27.14 30.59
CA ILE A 404 14.67 27.10 29.83
C ILE A 404 15.26 28.51 29.74
N LYS A 405 16.54 28.63 30.09
CA LYS A 405 17.38 29.80 29.78
C LYS A 405 18.29 29.48 28.59
N VAL A 406 18.26 30.32 27.57
CA VAL A 406 18.98 30.10 26.31
C VAL A 406 19.17 31.43 25.58
N GLU A 407 20.32 31.65 24.95
CA GLU A 407 20.65 32.92 24.24
C GLU A 407 20.29 32.88 22.74
N LEU A 408 19.58 31.84 22.31
CA LEU A 408 19.12 31.66 20.94
C LEU A 408 17.77 32.36 20.73
N SER A 409 17.40 32.67 19.49
CA SER A 409 16.10 33.24 19.14
C SER A 409 14.95 32.22 19.15
N GLU A 410 15.29 30.95 18.98
CA GLU A 410 14.36 29.81 19.00
C GLU A 410 15.08 28.56 19.49
N ILE A 411 14.29 27.60 19.98
CA ILE A 411 14.76 26.26 20.34
C ILE A 411 13.86 25.20 19.71
N ASP A 412 14.45 24.07 19.34
CA ASP A 412 13.73 22.88 18.92
C ASP A 412 13.50 21.96 20.11
N VAL A 413 12.27 21.45 20.21
CA VAL A 413 11.83 20.53 21.25
C VAL A 413 11.51 19.18 20.62
N LEU A 414 12.36 18.19 20.83
CA LEU A 414 12.08 16.80 20.46
C LEU A 414 11.09 16.21 21.47
N VAL A 415 9.85 16.04 21.05
CA VAL A 415 8.75 15.52 21.86
C VAL A 415 8.83 14.00 21.89
N LYS A 416 8.90 13.42 23.10
CA LYS A 416 8.86 11.98 23.35
C LYS A 416 7.62 11.60 24.14
N VAL A 417 7.06 10.44 23.82
CA VAL A 417 5.92 9.84 24.52
C VAL A 417 6.31 8.42 24.92
N GLY A 418 6.38 8.15 26.22
CA GLY A 418 6.81 6.86 26.73
C GLY A 418 8.22 6.48 26.28
N GLY A 419 9.08 7.45 26.01
CA GLY A 419 10.43 7.26 25.49
C GLY A 419 10.57 7.19 23.97
N VAL A 420 9.47 7.22 23.20
CA VAL A 420 9.49 7.20 21.72
C VAL A 420 9.36 8.62 21.18
N ALA A 421 10.26 9.02 20.28
CA ALA A 421 10.17 10.32 19.60
C ALA A 421 8.93 10.39 18.70
N VAL A 422 8.15 11.45 18.85
CA VAL A 422 6.93 11.71 18.06
C VAL A 422 7.17 12.81 17.04
N GLY A 423 7.99 13.81 17.37
CA GLY A 423 8.26 14.93 16.47
C GLY A 423 9.11 16.03 17.10
N ILE A 424 9.39 17.06 16.30
CA ILE A 424 10.10 18.27 16.74
C ILE A 424 9.13 19.45 16.67
N VAL A 425 9.12 20.27 17.71
CA VAL A 425 8.36 21.53 17.79
C VAL A 425 9.34 22.67 18.02
N THR A 426 9.34 23.66 17.14
CA THR A 426 10.16 24.88 17.31
C THR A 426 9.40 25.90 18.17
N VAL A 427 10.10 26.47 19.16
CA VAL A 427 9.55 27.41 20.13
C VAL A 427 10.40 28.68 20.14
N SER A 428 9.76 29.84 20.00
CA SER A 428 10.45 31.12 20.08
C SER A 428 10.94 31.41 21.50
N VAL A 429 12.11 32.02 21.60
CA VAL A 429 12.72 32.44 22.86
C VAL A 429 12.45 33.93 23.07
N GLU A 430 11.99 34.29 24.26
CA GLU A 430 11.72 35.69 24.62
C GLU A 430 12.53 36.06 25.85
N ASN A 431 13.30 37.15 25.78
CA ASN A 431 14.18 37.59 26.88
C ASN A 431 15.12 36.48 27.39
N ASN A 432 15.71 35.71 26.47
CA ASN A 432 16.56 34.57 26.75
C ASN A 432 15.89 33.48 27.62
N PHE A 433 14.56 33.39 27.55
CA PHE A 433 13.76 32.53 28.40
C PHE A 433 12.62 31.86 27.63
N VAL A 434 12.34 30.62 27.97
CA VAL A 434 11.14 29.87 27.56
C VAL A 434 10.54 29.25 28.81
N SER A 435 9.30 29.60 29.15
CA SER A 435 8.63 29.01 30.30
C SER A 435 8.22 27.57 30.03
N ALA A 436 8.15 26.75 31.09
CA ALA A 436 7.59 25.40 31.03
C ALA A 436 6.17 25.40 30.42
N GLN A 437 5.39 26.45 30.71
CA GLN A 437 4.06 26.63 30.14
C GLN A 437 4.10 26.93 28.63
N LYS A 438 5.03 27.77 28.16
CA LYS A 438 5.21 28.05 26.73
C LYS A 438 5.58 26.77 25.97
N LEU A 439 6.43 25.92 26.55
CA LEU A 439 6.73 24.59 26.02
C LEU A 439 5.47 23.72 25.95
N ARG A 440 4.71 23.62 27.05
CA ARG A 440 3.47 22.82 27.10
C ARG A 440 2.46 23.23 26.05
N SER A 441 2.23 24.54 25.92
CA SER A 441 1.31 25.11 24.93
C SER A 441 1.78 24.81 23.51
N ALA A 442 3.07 24.98 23.23
CA ALA A 442 3.64 24.66 21.93
C ALA A 442 3.51 23.16 21.60
N ILE A 443 3.85 22.26 22.52
CA ILE A 443 3.73 20.81 22.33
C ILE A 443 2.26 20.43 22.10
N THR A 444 1.36 20.89 22.95
CA THR A 444 -0.08 20.57 22.88
C THR A 444 -0.70 21.06 21.58
N ARG A 445 -0.36 22.27 21.15
CA ARG A 445 -0.87 22.89 19.91
C ARG A 445 -0.33 22.19 18.67
N ASN A 446 0.97 21.95 18.59
CA ASN A 446 1.62 21.41 17.40
C ASN A 446 1.47 19.89 17.25
N SER A 447 1.32 19.16 18.37
CA SER A 447 1.12 17.70 18.33
C SER A 447 -0.35 17.33 18.14
N GLY A 448 -1.28 18.15 18.64
CA GLY A 448 -2.72 17.92 18.49
C GLY A 448 -3.14 16.51 18.94
N PHE A 449 -4.04 15.88 18.19
CA PHE A 449 -4.56 14.55 18.51
C PHE A 449 -3.51 13.43 18.41
N GLU A 450 -2.40 13.64 17.69
CA GLU A 450 -1.31 12.68 17.62
C GLU A 450 -0.71 12.39 18.99
N LEU A 451 -0.73 13.38 19.88
CA LEU A 451 -0.29 13.21 21.25
C LEU A 451 -1.11 12.11 21.96
N CYS A 452 -2.42 12.06 21.72
CA CYS A 452 -3.29 11.00 22.24
C CYS A 452 -3.02 9.66 21.59
N VAL A 453 -2.86 9.62 20.26
CA VAL A 453 -2.50 8.39 19.52
C VAL A 453 -1.22 7.78 20.07
N ALA A 454 -0.15 8.57 20.20
CA ALA A 454 1.11 8.14 20.78
C ALA A 454 0.94 7.70 22.23
N CYS A 455 0.18 8.43 23.06
CA CYS A 455 -0.05 8.03 24.45
C CYS A 455 -0.75 6.67 24.56
N VAL A 456 -1.79 6.41 23.76
CA VAL A 456 -2.49 5.13 23.76
C VAL A 456 -1.58 4.00 23.28
N ARG A 457 -0.85 4.23 22.18
CA ARG A 457 0.11 3.27 21.62
C ARG A 457 1.16 2.85 22.63
N GLU A 458 1.72 3.81 23.35
CA GLU A 458 2.86 3.57 24.24
C GLU A 458 2.45 3.14 25.65
N ALA A 459 1.30 3.60 26.16
CA ALA A 459 0.87 3.35 27.54
C ALA A 459 -0.14 2.21 27.69
N LEU A 460 -1.03 2.00 26.72
CA LEU A 460 -2.22 1.17 26.88
C LEU A 460 -2.22 -0.09 26.01
N LEU A 461 -1.79 0.01 24.75
CA LEU A 461 -1.75 -1.15 23.86
C LEU A 461 -0.74 -2.20 24.33
N GLY A 462 -1.08 -3.47 24.14
CA GLY A 462 -0.20 -4.58 24.50
C GLY A 462 -0.22 -4.91 26.00
N LYS A 463 -1.07 -4.25 26.80
CA LYS A 463 -1.00 -4.23 28.25
C LYS A 463 -2.40 -4.34 28.88
N PRO A 464 -2.53 -5.08 30.00
CA PRO A 464 -3.77 -5.07 30.75
C PRO A 464 -4.14 -3.66 31.19
N LEU A 465 -5.43 -3.32 31.11
CA LEU A 465 -5.94 -2.04 31.64
C LEU A 465 -5.95 -2.04 33.18
N GLN A 466 -5.84 -3.20 33.83
CA GLN A 466 -5.61 -3.30 35.27
C GLN A 466 -4.15 -2.96 35.63
N GLY A 467 -3.92 -2.42 36.83
CA GLY A 467 -2.59 -2.07 37.32
C GLY A 467 -2.45 -0.58 37.60
N GLU A 468 -1.48 0.06 36.95
CA GLU A 468 -1.25 1.50 37.09
C GLU A 468 -2.50 2.31 36.68
N LYS A 469 -2.99 3.12 37.63
CA LYS A 469 -4.29 3.81 37.54
C LYS A 469 -4.26 5.09 36.71
N SER A 470 -3.10 5.72 36.51
CA SER A 470 -2.98 6.96 35.72
C SER A 470 -2.23 6.73 34.41
N LEU A 471 -2.62 7.49 33.38
CA LEU A 471 -1.98 7.46 32.07
C LEU A 471 -0.50 7.88 32.17
N ARG A 472 -0.24 8.95 32.95
CA ARG A 472 1.10 9.50 33.16
C ARG A 472 2.06 8.49 33.78
N SER A 473 1.63 7.75 34.80
CA SER A 473 2.43 6.66 35.39
C SER A 473 2.83 5.63 34.35
N ARG A 474 1.88 5.19 33.51
CA ARG A 474 2.13 4.16 32.49
C ARG A 474 3.14 4.62 31.45
N LEU A 475 3.10 5.90 31.08
CA LEU A 475 4.07 6.52 30.18
C LEU A 475 5.46 6.61 30.83
N THR A 476 5.54 7.06 32.09
CA THR A 476 6.81 7.09 32.83
C THR A 476 7.43 5.69 32.93
N SER A 477 6.63 4.67 33.28
CA SER A 477 7.06 3.27 33.31
C SER A 477 7.53 2.77 31.93
N ALA A 478 6.87 3.18 30.84
CA ALA A 478 7.30 2.83 29.49
C ALA A 478 8.64 3.50 29.11
N ALA A 479 8.80 4.78 29.42
CA ALA A 479 10.02 5.54 29.16
C ALA A 479 11.22 4.97 29.93
N GLN A 480 11.05 4.63 31.21
CA GLN A 480 12.08 4.03 32.05
C GLN A 480 12.51 2.64 31.53
N LYS A 481 11.54 1.80 31.12
CA LYS A 481 11.85 0.48 30.55
C LYS A 481 12.71 0.59 29.29
N ARG A 482 12.43 1.58 28.42
CA ARG A 482 13.22 1.80 27.19
C ARG A 482 14.62 2.34 27.47
N ALA A 483 14.75 3.28 28.41
CA ALA A 483 16.05 3.83 28.79
C ALA A 483 17.02 2.76 29.32
N ASN A 484 16.49 1.71 29.95
CA ASN A 484 17.27 0.60 30.53
C ASN A 484 17.49 -0.59 29.58
N ALA A 485 17.01 -0.55 28.33
CA ALA A 485 17.18 -1.65 27.38
C ALA A 485 18.63 -1.74 26.86
N PRO A 486 19.19 -2.95 26.63
CA PRO A 486 20.57 -3.12 26.13
C PRO A 486 20.82 -2.39 24.80
N ASN A 487 22.00 -1.79 24.63
CA ASN A 487 22.36 -1.02 23.44
C ASN A 487 22.18 -1.76 22.10
N TRP A 488 22.27 -3.10 22.08
CA TRP A 488 22.08 -3.92 20.87
C TRP A 488 20.61 -4.26 20.55
N LEU A 489 19.69 -4.00 21.49
CA LEU A 489 18.24 -3.90 21.25
C LEU A 489 17.84 -2.48 20.82
N ASN A 490 18.72 -1.49 21.04
CA ASN A 490 18.47 -0.10 20.69
C ASN A 490 19.06 0.22 19.32
N ALA A 491 18.25 0.19 18.26
CA ALA A 491 18.55 0.99 17.06
C ALA A 491 18.33 2.48 17.39
N ALA A 492 19.14 2.99 18.34
CA ALA A 492 19.28 4.35 18.87
C ALA A 492 17.99 5.19 19.05
N GLY A 493 16.90 4.61 19.58
CA GLY A 493 15.71 5.37 20.01
C GLY A 493 14.38 4.62 19.96
N SER A 494 14.33 3.47 19.27
CA SER A 494 13.11 2.66 19.10
C SER A 494 12.90 1.60 20.19
N GLY A 495 13.89 1.29 21.03
CA GLY A 495 13.72 0.39 22.18
C GLY A 495 13.39 -1.07 21.83
N GLY A 496 14.05 -1.67 20.83
CA GLY A 496 13.91 -3.10 20.50
C GLY A 496 12.78 -3.46 19.56
N ILE A 497 12.19 -2.48 18.87
CA ILE A 497 11.03 -2.69 18.00
C ILE A 497 11.38 -3.38 16.66
N TYR A 498 12.61 -3.23 16.17
CA TYR A 498 13.00 -3.68 14.83
C TYR A 498 14.15 -4.71 14.87
N PRO A 499 14.15 -5.74 14.00
CA PRO A 499 15.22 -6.73 13.93
C PRO A 499 16.59 -6.18 13.49
N GLN A 500 17.67 -6.86 13.89
CA GLN A 500 19.06 -6.46 13.58
C GLN A 500 19.47 -6.68 12.11
N ASP A 501 18.75 -7.51 11.36
CA ASP A 501 18.97 -7.75 9.93
C ASP A 501 18.01 -6.95 9.03
N ALA A 502 17.17 -6.08 9.61
CA ALA A 502 16.25 -5.24 8.87
C ALA A 502 16.91 -3.94 8.37
N VAL A 503 16.41 -3.42 7.25
CA VAL A 503 16.71 -2.04 6.82
C VAL A 503 15.65 -1.11 7.39
N ILE A 504 16.09 -0.02 7.99
CA ILE A 504 15.19 0.94 8.65
C ILE A 504 15.34 2.32 7.99
N PHE A 505 14.24 2.80 7.44
CA PHE A 505 14.05 4.15 6.94
C PHE A 505 13.46 5.02 8.03
N GLY A 506 14.04 6.20 8.24
CA GLY A 506 13.45 7.22 9.10
C GLY A 506 12.77 8.31 8.29
N ARG A 507 12.42 9.39 8.97
CA ARG A 507 11.79 10.57 8.36
C ARG A 507 12.58 11.84 8.64
N ARG A 508 12.28 12.88 7.87
CA ARG A 508 12.73 14.23 8.17
C ARG A 508 11.84 14.84 9.24
N GLU A 509 12.35 15.89 9.88
CA GLU A 509 11.47 16.76 10.65
C GLU A 509 10.32 17.29 9.78
N GLY A 510 9.15 17.41 10.39
CA GLY A 510 7.91 17.74 9.70
C GLY A 510 6.75 17.65 10.68
N ALA A 511 5.62 18.23 10.27
CA ALA A 511 4.44 18.36 11.10
C ALA A 511 4.00 17.04 11.73
N ILE A 512 3.80 17.08 13.04
CA ILE A 512 3.34 15.96 13.86
C ILE A 512 1.90 15.62 13.50
N GLY A 513 1.55 14.33 13.50
CA GLY A 513 0.17 13.87 13.27
C GLY A 513 -0.22 13.69 11.80
N THR A 514 0.78 13.63 10.93
CA THR A 514 0.64 13.29 9.51
C THR A 514 0.80 11.78 9.28
N SER A 515 0.44 11.29 8.11
CA SER A 515 0.68 9.89 7.71
C SER A 515 2.15 9.46 7.80
N ILE A 516 3.09 10.38 7.60
CA ILE A 516 4.53 10.15 7.80
C ILE A 516 4.90 9.91 9.28
N SER A 517 3.96 10.04 10.21
CA SER A 517 4.16 9.70 11.62
C SER A 517 3.74 8.25 11.95
N ARG A 518 3.44 7.44 10.92
CA ARG A 518 2.95 6.07 11.09
C ARG A 518 4.03 5.04 10.81
N ARG A 519 4.08 3.97 11.60
CA ARG A 519 5.00 2.85 11.36
C ARG A 519 4.51 2.04 10.17
N ALA A 520 5.43 1.55 9.35
CA ALA A 520 5.08 0.62 8.27
C ALA A 520 6.15 -0.44 8.04
N ALA A 521 5.71 -1.61 7.59
CA ALA A 521 6.56 -2.59 6.95
C ALA A 521 6.49 -2.36 5.43
N LEU A 522 7.62 -2.52 4.75
CA LEU A 522 7.75 -2.36 3.31
C LEU A 522 8.37 -3.63 2.72
N PRO A 523 8.03 -4.01 1.47
CA PRO A 523 8.56 -5.22 0.85
C PRO A 523 10.06 -5.10 0.56
N ALA A 524 10.86 -6.07 0.99
CA ALA A 524 12.30 -6.12 0.76
C ALA A 524 12.66 -6.09 -0.74
N ALA A 525 11.81 -6.66 -1.59
CA ALA A 525 11.98 -6.67 -3.04
C ALA A 525 11.90 -5.27 -3.70
N ALA A 526 11.46 -4.23 -2.97
CA ALA A 526 11.40 -2.85 -3.42
C ALA A 526 12.47 -1.94 -2.76
N LEU A 527 13.44 -2.54 -2.04
CA LEU A 527 14.46 -1.79 -1.31
C LEU A 527 15.28 -0.85 -2.21
N ARG A 528 15.57 -1.26 -3.44
CA ARG A 528 16.38 -0.45 -4.36
C ARG A 528 15.67 0.87 -4.68
N GLU A 529 14.40 0.80 -5.04
CA GLU A 529 13.57 1.97 -5.36
C GLU A 529 13.38 2.86 -4.13
N LEU A 530 13.16 2.26 -2.96
CA LEU A 530 13.05 2.97 -1.69
C LEU A 530 14.35 3.69 -1.31
N ALA A 531 15.50 3.03 -1.44
CA ALA A 531 16.80 3.60 -1.14
C ALA A 531 17.16 4.73 -2.11
N GLU A 532 16.84 4.58 -3.40
CA GLU A 532 17.00 5.65 -4.39
C GLU A 532 16.11 6.86 -4.06
N ALA A 533 14.83 6.62 -3.77
CA ALA A 533 13.90 7.68 -3.38
C ALA A 533 14.39 8.40 -2.11
N ALA A 534 14.71 7.65 -1.06
CA ALA A 534 15.22 8.19 0.20
C ALA A 534 16.54 8.95 0.02
N GLY A 535 17.45 8.46 -0.82
CA GLY A 535 18.73 9.13 -1.10
C GLY A 535 18.56 10.48 -1.80
N ILE A 536 17.63 10.59 -2.75
CA ILE A 536 17.30 11.86 -3.43
C ILE A 536 16.61 12.81 -2.45
N ALA A 537 15.69 12.26 -1.66
CA ALA A 537 15.03 12.94 -0.57
C ALA A 537 16.00 13.46 0.50
N GLY A 538 17.13 12.79 0.73
CA GLY A 538 17.94 13.01 1.93
C GLY A 538 17.26 12.49 3.20
N GLU A 539 16.46 11.42 3.08
CA GLU A 539 15.89 10.68 4.21
C GLU A 539 16.92 9.73 4.84
N PRO A 540 16.94 9.60 6.18
CA PRO A 540 17.92 8.77 6.85
C PRO A 540 17.65 7.28 6.63
N ILE A 541 18.71 6.52 6.35
CA ILE A 541 18.72 5.05 6.38
C ILE A 541 19.70 4.67 7.49
N THR A 542 19.18 4.13 8.59
CA THR A 542 19.98 3.96 9.83
C THR A 542 20.66 2.60 9.95
N GLN A 543 20.18 1.61 9.20
CA GLN A 543 20.66 0.24 9.29
C GLN A 543 20.68 -0.39 7.90
N ILE A 544 21.84 -0.85 7.48
CA ILE A 544 22.04 -1.63 6.25
C ILE A 544 22.86 -2.85 6.66
N PRO A 545 22.35 -4.08 6.51
CA PRO A 545 23.15 -5.27 6.82
C PRO A 545 24.40 -5.30 5.93
N TRP A 546 25.56 -5.62 6.53
CA TRP A 546 26.82 -5.74 5.82
C TRP A 546 26.97 -7.14 5.18
N GLU A 547 27.43 -7.12 3.92
CA GLU A 547 27.90 -8.20 3.04
C GLU A 547 26.97 -9.39 2.70
N ASN A 548 26.65 -9.47 1.40
CA ASN A 548 26.15 -10.61 0.60
C ASN A 548 24.71 -11.14 0.79
N ASP A 549 24.01 -10.84 1.89
CA ASP A 549 22.59 -11.21 2.03
C ASP A 549 21.66 -10.02 1.77
N LEU A 550 20.67 -10.21 0.89
CA LEU A 550 19.56 -9.26 0.75
C LEU A 550 18.80 -9.19 2.08
N PRO A 551 18.45 -7.99 2.58
CA PRO A 551 17.72 -7.86 3.83
C PRO A 551 16.38 -8.58 3.75
N LYS A 552 16.03 -9.26 4.83
CA LYS A 552 14.77 -10.02 4.89
C LYS A 552 13.56 -9.13 5.12
N GLN A 553 13.77 -7.93 5.66
CA GLN A 553 12.71 -7.02 6.07
C GLN A 553 13.13 -5.56 5.91
N VAL A 554 12.15 -4.72 5.58
CA VAL A 554 12.32 -3.27 5.47
C VAL A 554 11.22 -2.58 6.28
N PHE A 555 11.60 -1.60 7.08
CA PHE A 555 10.67 -0.82 7.91
C PHE A 555 10.80 0.68 7.68
N TYR A 556 9.66 1.35 7.77
CA TYR A 556 9.58 2.79 7.98
C TYR A 556 9.30 3.07 9.46
N ALA A 557 10.25 3.75 10.11
CA ALA A 557 10.28 4.06 11.53
C ALA A 557 10.19 5.59 11.73
N PRO A 558 8.98 6.16 11.87
CA PRO A 558 8.78 7.61 11.99
C PRO A 558 9.43 8.22 13.25
N GLU A 559 9.78 7.42 14.25
CA GLU A 559 10.51 7.83 15.44
C GLU A 559 11.99 8.15 15.17
N ILE A 560 12.53 7.75 14.01
CA ILE A 560 13.88 8.11 13.56
C ILE A 560 13.78 9.43 12.80
N ILE A 561 14.01 10.55 13.49
CA ILE A 561 13.85 11.90 12.94
C ILE A 561 15.20 12.52 12.60
N TRP A 562 15.38 12.90 11.34
CA TRP A 562 16.57 13.59 10.87
C TRP A 562 16.36 15.11 10.78
N ARG A 563 17.07 15.85 11.64
CA ARG A 563 17.00 17.32 11.81
C ARG A 563 17.82 18.12 10.77
N LYS A 564 18.88 17.53 10.19
CA LYS A 564 19.77 18.21 9.23
C LYS A 564 19.38 17.95 7.77
N SER A 565 18.13 18.23 7.42
CA SER A 565 17.65 18.10 6.04
C SER A 565 18.03 19.33 5.20
N PRO A 566 18.57 19.19 3.97
CA PRO A 566 18.86 20.31 3.08
C PRO A 566 17.61 21.07 2.62
N TYR A 567 16.41 20.58 2.97
CA TYR A 567 15.12 21.16 2.59
C TYR A 567 14.44 21.96 3.70
N ARG A 568 15.06 22.10 4.89
CA ARG A 568 14.51 22.83 6.04
C ARG A 568 14.13 24.28 5.69
N GLU A 569 14.90 24.91 4.81
CA GLU A 569 14.70 26.29 4.36
C GLU A 569 13.39 26.52 3.55
N LEU A 570 12.76 25.46 3.05
CA LEU A 570 11.50 25.56 2.28
C LEU A 570 10.24 25.59 3.15
N TYR A 571 10.35 25.34 4.46
CA TYR A 571 9.21 25.14 5.37
C TYR A 571 8.72 26.41 6.09
N GLN A 572 9.32 27.57 5.83
CA GLN A 572 8.80 28.83 6.34
C GLN A 572 7.71 29.35 5.41
N SER A 573 6.46 28.96 5.68
CA SER A 573 5.32 29.43 4.90
C SER A 573 4.92 30.86 5.26
N PHE A 574 4.56 31.56 4.18
CA PHE A 574 3.93 32.86 4.12
C PHE A 574 2.86 33.08 5.20
N GLN A 575 2.86 34.29 5.77
CA GLN A 575 1.72 34.76 6.54
C GLN A 575 0.57 35.12 5.60
N PRO A 576 -0.65 34.59 5.81
CA PRO A 576 -1.80 35.00 5.02
C PRO A 576 -2.05 36.50 5.22
N GLN A 577 -2.01 37.25 4.12
CA GLN A 577 -2.45 38.63 4.11
C GLN A 577 -3.97 38.68 4.38
N PHE A 578 -4.34 39.54 5.32
CA PHE A 578 -5.68 39.77 5.84
C PHE A 578 -6.80 39.59 4.79
N LEU A 579 -7.61 38.54 4.98
CA LEU A 579 -8.88 38.33 4.29
C LEU A 579 -10.02 38.44 5.31
N ASP A 580 -11.20 38.86 4.84
CA ASP A 580 -12.41 39.14 5.61
C ASP A 580 -12.68 38.14 6.75
N ASN A 581 -12.76 38.63 8.00
CA ASN A 581 -12.89 37.83 9.22
C ASN A 581 -14.28 37.19 9.41
N ASN A 582 -15.26 37.48 8.54
CA ASN A 582 -16.64 36.99 8.70
C ASN A 582 -16.95 35.70 7.93
N THR A 583 -16.14 35.32 6.93
CA THR A 583 -16.34 34.11 6.12
C THR A 583 -15.20 33.13 6.36
N VAL A 584 -15.50 31.83 6.52
CA VAL A 584 -14.50 30.78 6.75
C VAL A 584 -14.78 29.52 5.93
N THR A 585 -13.73 28.78 5.60
CA THR A 585 -13.79 27.50 4.90
C THR A 585 -13.63 26.35 5.90
N LYS A 586 -14.74 25.65 6.18
CA LYS A 586 -14.78 24.41 6.97
C LYS A 586 -14.73 23.15 6.11
N LEU A 587 -15.20 23.27 4.88
CA LEU A 587 -15.23 22.23 3.87
C LEU A 587 -14.47 22.77 2.66
N LEU A 588 -13.31 22.21 2.37
CA LEU A 588 -12.44 22.69 1.30
C LEU A 588 -12.83 22.05 -0.04
N PRO A 589 -13.25 22.83 -1.05
CA PRO A 589 -13.36 22.34 -2.41
C PRO A 589 -11.97 22.07 -3.00
N ILE A 590 -11.73 20.81 -3.39
CA ILE A 590 -10.56 20.40 -4.16
C ILE A 590 -11.05 19.98 -5.55
N LEU A 591 -10.72 20.79 -6.55
CA LEU A 591 -11.26 20.68 -7.91
C LEU A 591 -10.25 19.99 -8.81
N ALA A 592 -10.66 18.92 -9.48
CA ALA A 592 -9.85 18.18 -10.44
C ALA A 592 -10.31 18.47 -11.87
N TYR A 593 -9.46 19.16 -12.62
CA TYR A 593 -9.74 19.53 -14.00
C TYR A 593 -9.21 18.46 -14.99
N PRO A 594 -9.97 18.17 -16.05
CA PRO A 594 -9.48 17.39 -17.18
C PRO A 594 -8.48 18.21 -18.01
N ARG A 595 -8.04 17.67 -19.14
CA ARG A 595 -7.28 18.43 -20.15
C ARG A 595 -8.03 19.70 -20.57
N ILE A 596 -7.29 20.79 -20.76
CA ILE A 596 -7.78 22.10 -21.25
C ILE A 596 -7.07 22.38 -22.58
N TYR A 597 -7.79 22.42 -23.70
CA TYR A 597 -7.20 22.54 -25.05
C TYR A 597 -8.03 23.45 -25.96
N SER A 598 -7.48 23.92 -27.08
CA SER A 598 -8.07 24.99 -27.91
C SER A 598 -9.36 24.61 -28.64
N ASP A 599 -9.49 23.35 -29.09
CA ASP A 599 -10.48 22.97 -30.11
C ASP A 599 -11.80 22.41 -29.53
N GLY A 600 -11.92 22.31 -28.21
CA GLY A 600 -13.16 21.98 -27.51
C GLY A 600 -13.61 23.15 -26.66
N LEU A 601 -14.91 23.33 -26.46
CA LEU A 601 -15.51 24.38 -25.62
C LEU A 601 -14.94 24.53 -24.19
N ASN A 602 -14.01 23.67 -23.75
CA ASN A 602 -13.50 23.60 -22.38
C ASN A 602 -12.59 24.75 -21.94
N ALA A 603 -11.77 25.37 -22.81
CA ALA A 603 -10.90 26.48 -22.40
C ALA A 603 -11.70 27.75 -22.06
N GLY A 604 -12.73 28.06 -22.86
CA GLY A 604 -13.67 29.14 -22.57
C GLY A 604 -14.51 28.86 -21.33
N ILE A 605 -14.94 27.61 -21.13
CA ILE A 605 -15.63 27.20 -19.89
C ILE A 605 -14.70 27.33 -18.67
N PHE A 606 -13.43 26.96 -18.81
CA PHE A 606 -12.44 27.10 -17.74
C PHE A 606 -12.20 28.56 -17.37
N GLU A 607 -12.09 29.46 -18.37
CA GLU A 607 -12.03 30.91 -18.15
C GLU A 607 -13.27 31.42 -17.40
N GLN A 608 -14.48 31.03 -17.82
CA GLN A 608 -15.72 31.39 -17.12
C GLN A 608 -15.75 30.89 -15.68
N HIS A 609 -15.25 29.68 -15.43
CA HIS A 609 -15.17 29.14 -14.08
C HIS A 609 -14.17 29.90 -13.20
N LEU A 610 -12.98 30.24 -13.71
CA LEU A 610 -12.01 31.07 -12.98
C LEU A 610 -12.56 32.47 -12.69
N GLN A 611 -13.28 33.06 -13.64
CA GLN A 611 -13.98 34.33 -13.45
C GLN A 611 -15.02 34.22 -12.32
N TYR A 612 -15.85 33.18 -12.34
CA TYR A 612 -16.83 32.91 -11.28
C TYR A 612 -16.18 32.74 -9.90
N LEU A 613 -15.09 31.97 -9.80
CA LEU A 613 -14.36 31.80 -8.54
C LEU A 613 -13.85 33.15 -8.02
N LYS A 614 -13.25 33.95 -8.90
CA LYS A 614 -12.74 35.29 -8.55
C LYS A 614 -13.85 36.23 -8.10
N ASP A 615 -14.93 36.32 -8.86
CA ASP A 615 -16.08 37.19 -8.54
C ASP A 615 -16.78 36.76 -7.25
N SER A 616 -16.73 35.46 -6.93
CA SER A 616 -17.28 34.90 -5.70
C SER A 616 -16.38 35.05 -4.48
N GLY A 617 -15.17 35.61 -4.64
CA GLY A 617 -14.19 35.86 -3.56
C GLY A 617 -13.32 34.66 -3.19
N TYR A 618 -13.20 33.66 -4.06
CA TYR A 618 -12.32 32.51 -3.83
C TYR A 618 -10.84 32.85 -4.03
N TYR A 619 -9.97 32.22 -3.24
CA TYR A 619 -8.51 32.25 -3.40
C TYR A 619 -7.91 30.85 -3.36
N SER A 620 -6.74 30.67 -3.97
CA SER A 620 -5.99 29.41 -3.89
C SER A 620 -5.35 29.24 -2.51
N THR A 621 -5.67 28.18 -1.78
CA THR A 621 -4.97 27.79 -0.55
C THR A 621 -3.85 26.78 -0.85
N SER A 622 -3.11 26.36 0.19
CA SER A 622 -2.06 25.34 0.10
C SER A 622 -2.45 24.03 0.79
N TRP A 623 -1.76 22.93 0.48
CA TRP A 623 -1.94 21.66 1.18
C TRP A 623 -1.56 21.76 2.66
N GLU A 624 -0.51 22.52 2.96
CA GLU A 624 -0.03 22.79 4.31
C GLU A 624 -1.06 23.57 5.14
N ASP A 625 -1.68 24.61 4.57
CA ASP A 625 -2.73 25.37 5.26
C ASP A 625 -3.92 24.48 5.58
N TRP A 626 -4.35 23.66 4.61
CA TRP A 626 -5.45 22.73 4.84
C TRP A 626 -5.11 21.69 5.90
N GLN A 627 -3.91 21.13 5.87
CA GLN A 627 -3.43 20.22 6.91
C GLN A 627 -3.46 20.88 8.30
N ASN A 628 -2.92 22.09 8.43
CA ASN A 628 -2.89 22.82 9.70
C ASN A 628 -4.31 23.08 10.22
N ALA A 629 -5.23 23.46 9.33
CA ALA A 629 -6.64 23.63 9.64
C ALA A 629 -7.28 22.33 10.16
N LYS A 630 -7.03 21.19 9.48
CA LYS A 630 -7.53 19.87 9.91
C LYS A 630 -6.98 19.42 11.25
N LEU A 631 -5.67 19.58 11.48
CA LEU A 631 -5.00 19.16 12.72
C LEU A 631 -5.44 20.00 13.92
N ALA A 632 -5.57 21.32 13.73
CA ALA A 632 -6.05 22.23 14.77
C ALA A 632 -7.58 22.22 14.93
N LYS A 633 -8.31 21.64 13.97
CA LYS A 633 -9.77 21.77 13.81
C LYS A 633 -10.22 23.25 13.74
N ILE A 634 -9.40 24.09 13.13
CA ILE A 634 -9.63 25.53 12.96
C ILE A 634 -9.89 25.81 11.47
N PRO A 635 -11.03 26.41 11.08
CA PRO A 635 -11.34 26.74 9.69
C PRO A 635 -10.35 27.70 9.05
N LEU A 636 -10.14 27.58 7.73
CA LEU A 636 -9.37 28.57 6.97
C LEU A 636 -10.16 29.88 6.84
N PRO A 637 -9.50 31.05 6.85
CA PRO A 637 -10.17 32.32 6.62
C PRO A 637 -10.63 32.46 5.17
N GLY A 638 -11.74 33.17 4.93
CA GLY A 638 -12.30 33.41 3.62
C GLY A 638 -12.81 32.16 2.90
N LYS A 639 -12.94 32.26 1.57
CA LYS A 639 -13.33 31.16 0.67
C LYS A 639 -12.08 30.56 0.00
N ALA A 640 -11.58 29.46 0.54
CA ALA A 640 -10.42 28.76 0.02
C ALA A 640 -10.83 27.72 -1.04
N VAL A 641 -9.97 27.51 -2.04
CA VAL A 641 -10.10 26.42 -3.03
C VAL A 641 -8.72 25.85 -3.39
N LEU A 642 -8.66 24.56 -3.70
CA LEU A 642 -7.50 23.93 -4.33
C LEU A 642 -7.85 23.54 -5.77
N LEU A 643 -7.05 24.01 -6.74
CA LEU A 643 -7.21 23.66 -8.16
C LEU A 643 -6.15 22.62 -8.53
N THR A 644 -6.57 21.51 -9.14
CA THR A 644 -5.69 20.39 -9.47
C THR A 644 -5.88 19.91 -10.91
N PHE A 645 -4.80 19.44 -11.53
CA PHE A 645 -4.76 18.96 -12.91
C PHE A 645 -4.02 17.63 -12.99
N ASP A 646 -4.57 16.69 -13.74
CA ASP A 646 -4.08 15.32 -13.78
C ASP A 646 -3.40 15.00 -15.12
N GLY A 647 -2.35 14.18 -15.08
CA GLY A 647 -1.69 13.60 -16.25
C GLY A 647 -0.52 14.38 -16.84
N GLY A 648 -0.31 15.65 -16.46
CA GLY A 648 0.85 16.42 -16.92
C GLY A 648 0.86 16.79 -18.41
N TYR A 649 -0.31 16.96 -19.00
CA TYR A 649 -0.48 17.31 -20.42
C TYR A 649 0.15 18.66 -20.77
N LEU A 650 0.76 18.75 -21.96
CA LEU A 650 1.39 19.99 -22.45
C LEU A 650 0.38 21.15 -22.56
N ASP A 651 -0.89 20.83 -22.82
CA ASP A 651 -1.97 21.80 -22.94
C ASP A 651 -2.19 22.61 -21.64
N PHE A 652 -1.82 22.06 -20.47
CA PHE A 652 -1.82 22.83 -19.22
C PHE A 652 -0.92 24.06 -19.33
N PHE A 653 0.31 23.87 -19.83
CA PHE A 653 1.27 24.94 -20.03
C PHE A 653 0.80 25.95 -21.07
N GLN A 654 0.18 25.47 -22.15
CA GLN A 654 -0.23 26.30 -23.29
C GLN A 654 -1.50 27.12 -23.01
N TYR A 655 -2.50 26.56 -22.32
CA TYR A 655 -3.83 27.13 -22.21
C TYR A 655 -4.28 27.40 -20.76
N ALA A 656 -4.09 26.46 -19.84
CA ALA A 656 -4.56 26.61 -18.47
C ALA A 656 -3.72 27.61 -17.65
N PHE A 657 -2.39 27.50 -17.72
CA PHE A 657 -1.48 28.32 -16.94
C PHE A 657 -1.59 29.83 -17.23
N PRO A 658 -1.68 30.30 -18.49
CA PRO A 658 -1.92 31.72 -18.78
C PRO A 658 -3.20 32.27 -18.14
N LEU A 659 -4.27 31.46 -18.11
CA LEU A 659 -5.54 31.83 -17.50
C LEU A 659 -5.42 31.90 -15.97
N LEU A 660 -4.83 30.89 -15.32
CA LEU A 660 -4.56 30.90 -13.88
C LEU A 660 -3.79 32.15 -13.46
N LYS A 661 -2.71 32.48 -14.18
CA LYS A 661 -1.91 33.69 -13.94
C LYS A 661 -2.74 34.98 -14.06
N ARG A 662 -3.59 35.08 -15.09
CA ARG A 662 -4.44 36.27 -15.31
C ARG A 662 -5.49 36.45 -14.20
N PHE A 663 -6.02 35.35 -13.67
CA PHE A 663 -7.01 35.39 -12.58
C PHE A 663 -6.40 35.37 -11.18
N ASN A 664 -5.08 35.27 -11.05
CA ASN A 664 -4.33 35.19 -9.79
C ASN A 664 -4.67 33.94 -8.96
N PHE A 665 -4.80 32.80 -9.63
CA PHE A 665 -4.88 31.48 -9.01
C PHE A 665 -3.58 30.69 -9.21
N THR A 666 -3.29 29.78 -8.29
CA THR A 666 -2.29 28.73 -8.47
C THR A 666 -2.97 27.35 -8.54
N ALA A 667 -2.20 26.32 -8.86
CA ALA A 667 -2.68 24.95 -8.97
C ALA A 667 -1.60 23.91 -8.64
N THR A 668 -2.05 22.67 -8.41
CA THR A 668 -1.18 21.49 -8.36
C THR A 668 -1.37 20.65 -9.62
N VAL A 669 -0.27 20.26 -10.27
CA VAL A 669 -0.29 19.36 -11.43
C VAL A 669 0.31 18.01 -11.07
N PHE A 670 -0.45 16.93 -11.25
CA PHE A 670 -0.01 15.56 -10.99
C PHE A 670 0.60 14.93 -12.25
N LEU A 671 1.82 14.42 -12.14
CA LEU A 671 2.63 13.92 -13.25
C LEU A 671 2.76 12.39 -13.23
N VAL A 672 2.61 11.76 -14.40
CA VAL A 672 2.98 10.35 -14.61
C VAL A 672 4.48 10.30 -14.89
N ALA A 673 5.26 9.85 -13.91
CA ALA A 673 6.69 10.15 -13.85
C ALA A 673 7.49 9.60 -15.04
N GLU A 674 7.20 8.38 -15.51
CA GLU A 674 7.94 7.78 -16.63
C GLU A 674 7.55 8.33 -18.01
N SER A 675 6.49 9.11 -18.08
CA SER A 675 5.94 9.63 -19.32
C SER A 675 6.23 11.11 -19.55
N ILE A 676 6.96 11.76 -18.65
CA ILE A 676 7.41 13.15 -18.82
C ILE A 676 8.13 13.31 -20.17
N GLY A 677 7.68 14.28 -20.96
CA GLY A 677 8.18 14.57 -22.32
C GLY A 677 7.76 13.57 -23.41
N LYS A 678 6.90 12.60 -23.10
CA LYS A 678 6.36 11.60 -24.05
C LYS A 678 4.88 11.87 -24.33
N THR A 679 4.13 10.83 -24.67
CA THR A 679 2.67 10.85 -24.84
C THR A 679 1.96 10.10 -23.72
N ASN A 680 0.63 10.26 -23.63
CA ASN A 680 -0.27 9.52 -22.73
C ASN A 680 -0.43 8.03 -23.10
N SER A 681 0.68 7.29 -23.21
CA SER A 681 0.70 5.89 -23.65
C SER A 681 0.01 4.89 -22.70
N TRP A 682 -0.44 5.35 -21.51
CA TRP A 682 -1.26 4.57 -20.59
C TRP A 682 -2.73 4.52 -21.00
N GLU A 683 -3.16 5.35 -21.95
CA GLU A 683 -4.46 5.23 -22.59
C GLU A 683 -4.45 4.11 -23.65
N LYS A 684 -5.63 3.71 -24.13
CA LYS A 684 -5.75 2.71 -25.20
C LYS A 684 -4.91 3.14 -26.41
N ALA A 685 -4.36 2.16 -27.14
CA ALA A 685 -3.63 2.42 -28.38
C ALA A 685 -4.47 3.21 -29.41
N ASP A 686 -5.79 3.04 -29.38
CA ASP A 686 -6.73 3.73 -30.26
C ASP A 686 -7.17 5.12 -29.74
N SER A 687 -6.73 5.52 -28.54
CA SER A 687 -6.94 6.88 -28.01
C SER A 687 -6.01 7.88 -28.70
N GLU A 688 -6.43 9.15 -28.76
CA GLU A 688 -5.57 10.26 -29.18
C GLU A 688 -4.29 10.27 -28.35
N GLN A 689 -3.14 10.22 -29.04
CA GLN A 689 -1.82 10.34 -28.42
C GLN A 689 -1.50 11.81 -28.22
N VAL A 690 -1.54 12.25 -26.97
CA VAL A 690 -1.39 13.65 -26.57
C VAL A 690 -0.02 13.85 -25.95
N GLN A 691 0.64 14.93 -26.33
CA GLN A 691 1.94 15.32 -25.79
C GLN A 691 1.83 15.72 -24.31
N LEU A 692 2.79 15.25 -23.52
CA LEU A 692 2.96 15.59 -22.11
C LEU A 692 4.09 16.59 -21.95
N MET A 693 4.03 17.38 -20.88
CA MET A 693 5.07 18.36 -20.54
C MET A 693 6.42 17.67 -20.35
N GLY A 694 7.48 18.30 -20.85
CA GLY A 694 8.86 17.94 -20.54
C GLY A 694 9.37 18.68 -19.30
N TRP A 695 10.59 18.35 -18.89
CA TRP A 695 11.26 19.04 -17.79
C TRP A 695 11.42 20.56 -17.99
N PRO A 696 11.66 21.10 -19.20
CA PRO A 696 11.72 22.55 -19.40
C PRO A 696 10.43 23.27 -18.97
N GLU A 697 9.27 22.80 -19.44
CA GLU A 697 7.97 23.39 -19.11
C GLU A 697 7.65 23.22 -17.61
N ILE A 698 7.91 22.03 -17.07
CA ILE A 698 7.67 21.73 -15.65
C ILE A 698 8.47 22.67 -14.74
N ARG A 699 9.76 22.90 -15.03
CA ARG A 699 10.60 23.80 -14.22
C ARG A 699 10.15 25.25 -14.33
N GLN A 700 9.77 25.69 -15.53
CA GLN A 700 9.24 27.05 -15.72
C GLN A 700 7.96 27.29 -14.92
N LEU A 701 7.03 26.33 -14.92
CA LEU A 701 5.80 26.39 -14.14
C LEU A 701 6.07 26.36 -12.63
N ARG A 702 7.01 25.52 -12.20
CA ARG A 702 7.45 25.43 -10.79
C ARG A 702 7.92 26.80 -10.30
N ASP A 703 8.77 27.45 -11.09
CA ASP A 703 9.34 28.76 -10.75
C ASP A 703 8.29 29.87 -10.80
N ALA A 704 7.17 29.64 -11.49
CA ALA A 704 6.01 30.52 -11.52
C ALA A 704 4.95 30.22 -10.44
N GLY A 705 5.25 29.32 -9.49
CA GLY A 705 4.39 29.04 -8.34
C GLY A 705 3.42 27.87 -8.51
N ILE A 706 3.48 27.11 -9.60
CA ILE A 706 2.72 25.87 -9.77
C ILE A 706 3.37 24.75 -8.95
N GLU A 707 2.55 24.02 -8.21
CA GLU A 707 2.98 22.85 -7.46
C GLU A 707 2.88 21.57 -8.31
N PHE A 708 3.75 20.60 -8.05
CA PHE A 708 3.77 19.34 -8.77
C PHE A 708 3.65 18.15 -7.81
N GLY A 709 2.74 17.24 -8.14
CA GLY A 709 2.53 15.98 -7.44
C GLY A 709 2.80 14.76 -8.32
N SER A 710 2.78 13.58 -7.72
CA SER A 710 2.93 12.29 -8.40
C SER A 710 1.58 11.70 -8.79
N MET A 711 1.53 11.02 -9.92
CA MET A 711 0.41 10.21 -10.38
C MET A 711 0.87 8.78 -10.69
N SER A 712 1.67 8.21 -9.77
CA SER A 712 2.45 6.97 -9.94
C SER A 712 3.52 7.05 -11.04
N ALA A 713 4.29 5.97 -11.21
CA ALA A 713 5.37 5.94 -12.18
C ALA A 713 4.83 5.71 -13.59
N THR A 714 3.89 4.76 -13.72
CA THR A 714 3.37 4.29 -15.01
C THR A 714 1.84 4.34 -15.12
N TYR A 715 1.15 5.05 -14.20
CA TYR A 715 -0.30 5.25 -14.16
C TYR A 715 -1.11 4.00 -13.79
N GLN A 716 -0.53 3.09 -13.00
CA GLN A 716 -1.18 1.83 -12.65
C GLN A 716 -2.32 2.00 -11.62
N PRO A 717 -3.43 1.26 -11.74
CA PRO A 717 -4.46 1.17 -10.71
C PRO A 717 -3.94 0.44 -9.47
N LEU A 718 -3.42 1.19 -8.50
CA LEU A 718 -2.72 0.67 -7.33
C LEU A 718 -3.51 -0.35 -6.50
N THR A 719 -4.84 -0.20 -6.40
CA THR A 719 -5.70 -1.15 -5.67
C THR A 719 -5.71 -2.55 -6.32
N GLY A 720 -5.39 -2.64 -7.61
CA GLY A 720 -5.22 -3.91 -8.33
C GLY A 720 -3.88 -4.60 -8.10
N LEU A 721 -2.89 -3.91 -7.53
CA LEU A 721 -1.50 -4.36 -7.43
C LEU A 721 -1.21 -5.08 -6.09
N SER A 722 -0.07 -5.78 -6.04
CA SER A 722 0.53 -6.29 -4.80
C SER A 722 1.23 -5.18 -4.01
N PRO A 723 1.47 -5.36 -2.70
CA PRO A 723 2.23 -4.41 -1.90
C PRO A 723 3.59 -4.03 -2.52
N THR A 724 4.33 -5.00 -3.07
CA THR A 724 5.62 -4.77 -3.74
C THR A 724 5.48 -3.85 -4.96
N GLU A 725 4.50 -4.11 -5.81
CA GLU A 725 4.24 -3.30 -7.00
C GLU A 725 3.78 -1.88 -6.64
N ILE A 726 2.92 -1.72 -5.62
CA ILE A 726 2.49 -0.40 -5.12
C ILE A 726 3.71 0.41 -4.67
N VAL A 727 4.59 -0.20 -3.87
CA VAL A 727 5.79 0.45 -3.35
C VAL A 727 6.75 0.86 -4.46
N ARG A 728 6.95 0.00 -5.47
CA ARG A 728 7.78 0.33 -6.64
C ARG A 728 7.22 1.51 -7.43
N GLU A 729 5.92 1.51 -7.73
CA GLU A 729 5.25 2.60 -8.46
C GLU A 729 5.37 3.94 -7.71
N GLY A 730 5.12 3.93 -6.41
CA GLY A 730 5.21 5.13 -5.57
C GLY A 730 6.64 5.63 -5.37
N ALA A 731 7.57 4.76 -5.02
CA ALA A 731 8.96 5.13 -4.73
C ALA A 731 9.70 5.59 -5.99
N LYS A 732 9.52 4.88 -7.11
CA LYS A 732 10.15 5.25 -8.39
C LYS A 732 9.63 6.58 -8.91
N SER A 733 8.32 6.82 -8.84
CA SER A 733 7.76 8.11 -9.25
C SER A 733 8.28 9.25 -8.39
N ARG A 734 8.34 9.05 -7.07
CA ARG A 734 8.89 10.02 -6.14
C ARG A 734 10.33 10.37 -6.49
N ALA A 735 11.18 9.36 -6.69
CA ALA A 735 12.58 9.52 -7.06
C ALA A 735 12.76 10.33 -8.36
N ILE A 736 12.05 9.97 -9.43
CA ILE A 736 12.10 10.68 -10.72
C ILE A 736 11.70 12.15 -10.55
N LEU A 737 10.60 12.39 -9.84
CA LEU A 737 10.03 13.72 -9.70
C LEU A 737 10.88 14.63 -8.82
N GLU A 738 11.30 14.15 -7.64
CA GLU A 738 12.16 14.92 -6.74
C GLU A 738 13.50 15.28 -7.39
N ARG A 739 14.11 14.36 -8.16
CA ARG A 739 15.33 14.62 -8.92
C ARG A 739 15.14 15.72 -9.97
N GLY A 740 14.05 15.68 -10.73
CA GLY A 740 13.83 16.66 -11.80
C GLY A 740 13.33 18.02 -11.32
N LEU A 741 12.59 18.05 -10.21
CA LEU A 741 12.08 19.25 -9.54
C LEU A 741 13.10 19.89 -8.59
N GLY A 742 14.05 19.13 -8.06
CA GLY A 742 15.02 19.59 -7.07
C GLY A 742 14.41 19.91 -5.70
N LYS A 743 13.17 19.49 -5.44
CA LYS A 743 12.43 19.69 -4.19
C LYS A 743 11.57 18.46 -3.85
N PRO A 744 11.17 18.26 -2.58
CA PRO A 744 10.37 17.12 -2.18
C PRO A 744 9.00 17.12 -2.86
N VAL A 745 8.48 15.94 -3.16
CA VAL A 745 7.15 15.75 -3.74
C VAL A 745 6.23 15.16 -2.68
N LYS A 746 5.25 15.95 -2.25
CA LYS A 746 4.37 15.62 -1.11
C LYS A 746 3.01 15.04 -1.53
N CYS A 747 2.56 15.38 -2.73
CA CYS A 747 1.20 15.09 -3.19
C CYS A 747 1.18 13.87 -4.12
N PHE A 748 0.18 13.01 -3.96
CA PHE A 748 -0.07 11.84 -4.78
C PHE A 748 -1.53 11.83 -5.26
N ALA A 749 -1.78 11.75 -6.55
CA ALA A 749 -3.11 11.52 -7.09
C ALA A 749 -3.24 10.06 -7.51
N TYR A 750 -4.21 9.36 -6.93
CA TYR A 750 -4.44 7.95 -7.24
C TYR A 750 -4.95 7.80 -8.67
N PRO A 751 -4.30 7.00 -9.53
CA PRO A 751 -4.82 6.70 -10.85
C PRO A 751 -6.25 6.19 -10.77
N TYR A 752 -7.12 6.69 -11.64
CA TYR A 752 -8.57 6.42 -11.65
C TYR A 752 -9.33 6.88 -10.38
N GLY A 753 -8.66 7.59 -9.46
CA GLY A 753 -9.21 8.02 -8.18
C GLY A 753 -9.42 6.91 -7.15
N ASN A 754 -8.93 5.69 -7.41
CA ASN A 754 -9.17 4.53 -6.56
C ASN A 754 -8.09 4.40 -5.48
N VAL A 755 -8.53 4.31 -4.22
CA VAL A 755 -7.68 4.08 -3.06
C VAL A 755 -8.36 3.13 -2.09
N ASP A 756 -7.58 2.25 -1.46
CA ASP A 756 -7.98 1.45 -0.31
C ASP A 756 -6.98 1.67 0.84
N LYS A 757 -7.26 1.12 2.03
CA LYS A 757 -6.41 1.38 3.21
C LYS A 757 -4.98 0.85 3.03
N ILE A 758 -4.79 -0.19 2.23
CA ILE A 758 -3.46 -0.73 1.94
C ILE A 758 -2.67 0.24 1.08
N VAL A 759 -3.26 0.71 -0.01
CA VAL A 759 -2.64 1.71 -0.89
C VAL A 759 -2.33 2.97 -0.10
N GLU A 760 -3.28 3.45 0.72
CA GLU A 760 -3.09 4.62 1.58
C GLU A 760 -1.87 4.44 2.49
N ASN A 761 -1.81 3.34 3.25
CA ASN A 761 -0.72 3.07 4.19
C ASN A 761 0.65 2.99 3.48
N LEU A 762 0.72 2.30 2.34
CA LEU A 762 1.97 2.14 1.59
C LEU A 762 2.42 3.47 0.96
N VAL A 763 1.51 4.25 0.38
CA VAL A 763 1.83 5.57 -0.19
C VAL A 763 2.33 6.54 0.89
N GLY A 764 1.75 6.51 2.08
CA GLY A 764 2.27 7.23 3.25
C GLY A 764 3.67 6.80 3.64
N ALA A 765 3.92 5.49 3.73
CA ALA A 765 5.20 4.91 4.09
C ALA A 765 6.32 5.18 3.07
N ILE A 766 5.96 5.35 1.79
CA ILE A 766 6.88 5.80 0.73
C ILE A 766 7.29 7.28 0.93
N GLY A 767 6.55 8.04 1.73
CA GLY A 767 6.85 9.41 2.14
C GLY A 767 5.97 10.50 1.51
N TYR A 768 4.89 10.14 0.83
CA TYR A 768 3.86 11.11 0.43
C TYR A 768 3.06 11.58 1.65
N THR A 769 2.70 12.86 1.67
CA THR A 769 1.94 13.49 2.77
C THR A 769 0.47 13.67 2.43
N TYR A 770 0.18 14.00 1.17
CA TYR A 770 -1.16 14.26 0.68
C TYR A 770 -1.52 13.28 -0.42
N GLY A 771 -2.69 12.66 -0.32
CA GLY A 771 -3.22 11.74 -1.32
C GLY A 771 -4.60 12.22 -1.73
N VAL A 772 -4.90 12.22 -3.03
CA VAL A 772 -6.19 12.69 -3.56
C VAL A 772 -6.90 11.64 -4.39
N CYS A 773 -8.19 11.44 -4.10
CA CYS A 773 -9.09 10.50 -4.78
C CYS A 773 -10.26 11.24 -5.46
N TYR A 774 -11.08 10.53 -6.23
CA TYR A 774 -12.31 11.10 -6.79
C TYR A 774 -13.51 10.74 -5.92
N GLU A 775 -14.11 11.75 -5.30
CA GLU A 775 -15.36 11.63 -4.55
C GLU A 775 -16.15 12.93 -4.72
N SER A 776 -17.46 12.82 -4.97
CA SER A 776 -18.34 13.99 -5.15
C SER A 776 -18.69 14.69 -3.82
N LYS A 777 -17.68 15.06 -3.03
CA LYS A 777 -17.80 15.80 -1.76
C LYS A 777 -16.63 16.77 -1.56
N PHE A 778 -16.83 17.80 -0.74
CA PHE A 778 -15.75 18.67 -0.27
C PHE A 778 -14.95 17.98 0.84
N SER A 779 -13.66 18.33 0.95
CA SER A 779 -12.83 17.79 2.03
C SER A 779 -13.19 18.43 3.36
N ASN A 780 -13.25 17.63 4.42
CA ASN A 780 -13.55 18.03 5.80
C ASN A 780 -12.40 17.66 6.75
N PHE A 781 -12.54 17.98 8.03
CA PHE A 781 -11.49 17.73 9.03
C PHE A 781 -11.28 16.27 9.43
N GLU A 782 -12.19 15.37 9.10
CA GLU A 782 -12.12 13.94 9.42
C GLU A 782 -11.53 13.10 8.26
N ASP A 783 -11.49 13.62 7.03
CA ASP A 783 -10.88 12.85 5.92
C ASP A 783 -9.38 12.61 6.21
N SER A 784 -8.86 11.45 5.79
CA SER A 784 -7.42 11.20 5.83
C SER A 784 -6.69 12.16 4.90
N LEU A 785 -5.51 12.65 5.31
CA LEU A 785 -4.66 13.47 4.44
C LEU A 785 -4.21 12.70 3.19
N LEU A 786 -4.18 11.36 3.26
CA LEU A 786 -3.82 10.49 2.16
C LEU A 786 -5.01 10.04 1.31
N SER A 787 -6.23 10.48 1.58
CA SER A 787 -7.40 10.19 0.74
C SER A 787 -8.38 11.37 0.73
N LEU A 788 -7.84 12.55 0.44
CA LEU A 788 -8.61 13.78 0.32
C LEU A 788 -9.53 13.72 -0.91
N PRO A 789 -10.84 13.98 -0.76
CA PRO A 789 -11.79 13.90 -1.86
C PRO A 789 -11.61 15.06 -2.83
N ARG A 790 -11.67 14.76 -4.13
CA ARG A 790 -11.73 15.77 -5.20
C ARG A 790 -13.00 15.63 -6.03
N ILE A 791 -13.51 16.79 -6.44
CA ILE A 791 -14.61 16.89 -7.39
C ILE A 791 -14.04 17.00 -8.79
N GLN A 792 -14.41 16.06 -9.65
CA GLN A 792 -14.10 16.15 -11.06
C GLN A 792 -14.95 17.23 -11.72
N VAL A 793 -14.27 18.23 -12.32
CA VAL A 793 -14.92 19.30 -13.06
C VAL A 793 -15.17 18.81 -14.49
N THR A 794 -16.42 18.86 -14.93
CA THR A 794 -16.84 18.54 -16.30
C THR A 794 -17.38 19.80 -16.97
N THR A 795 -17.51 19.77 -18.29
CA THR A 795 -18.17 20.85 -19.03
C THR A 795 -19.61 21.08 -18.58
N GLU A 796 -20.27 20.04 -18.06
CA GLU A 796 -21.67 20.09 -17.60
C GLU A 796 -21.79 20.68 -16.20
N ASN A 797 -20.84 20.39 -15.31
CA ASN A 797 -20.95 20.77 -13.90
C ASN A 797 -20.14 22.02 -13.50
N ALA A 798 -19.27 22.55 -14.36
CA ALA A 798 -18.31 23.61 -14.02
C ALA A 798 -18.93 24.86 -13.38
N LEU A 799 -20.20 25.18 -13.69
CA LEU A 799 -20.93 26.32 -13.12
C LEU A 799 -22.04 25.91 -12.13
N GLN A 800 -22.13 24.63 -11.78
CA GLN A 800 -23.19 24.03 -10.95
C GLN A 800 -22.66 23.32 -9.70
N LEU A 801 -21.38 23.50 -9.35
CA LEU A 801 -20.71 22.80 -8.25
C LEU A 801 -21.20 23.18 -6.84
N GLY A 802 -22.13 24.14 -6.71
CA GLY A 802 -22.65 24.58 -5.42
C GLY A 802 -21.59 25.26 -4.53
N LEU A 803 -20.63 25.96 -5.16
CA LEU A 803 -19.54 26.71 -4.53
C LEU A 803 -20.01 28.07 -3.98
#